data_AF-A0AAW1DAQ8-F1
#
_entry.id   AF-A0AAW1DAQ8-F1
#
_cell.length_a   1.000
_cell.length_b   1.000
_cell.length_c   1.000
_cell.angle_alpha   90.00
_cell.angle_beta   90.00
_cell.angle_gamma   90.00
#
_symmetry.space_group_name_H-M   'P 1'
#
loop_
_entity.id
_entity.type
_entity.pdbx_description
1 polymer ?
#
loop_
_entity_poly.entity_id
_entity_poly.type
_entity_poly.pdbx_seq_one_letter_code
_entity_poly.pdbx_strand_id
1 'polypeptide(L)'
;MVRVISAHHFDCQLVQTCEEPLAVATAPPDRLLIALPHHVIEVRDLSSGGKTLQTFPTVDRVSFLLYSAAGNYVATVECKSSLPRSGDTKDVSPYFTRVYTNWEFCNSSDIRARIAGRVTPSSSQTGGDLLEMIELPNRFQQITAIACSQETGNILVCSQKTLFLYQRVTRTHDISRLKFLDFELWPVTLELSFAPIRLSMCEDLVAASNIDCVHVFRINKGFARPTDWTTTASSSASSSPRKNAKENSKDVERNNSDADSLLGEACKGLISSSGLLSTLSSIRCSLRNNNPELKVPPFKPPASVAMSVTIKEIPVNEPWAEQMTSMVESLLQLELWDAEGDKAKDAITCVTLRPLYKMTASCPSKQESSCPRLRSPAYNSLVAFNCLVCTRLQGFMYHFPVEDGLVTSTGKCISEYNFTSQVKYIILQAYLLHAITQTGLETYTLRSIHAIEEDRQEAICPSVNEPVCQIGLRQFFGVVNLLLTKSFIVILSSSSDSNSNANNLQTVYSLRLSTAGTIYTDILAVAALHTFSAPSVYCQLLSEGHTLLRTAISVSDVINWDSQRLDSCDAELYRESSALLAEYYLTRDTEEEWIIGYDYSQLAKLEPTQVIERLKRFQKEAKQCEVSLDCTSGLTYYLRTWILNCGDDSNKLSASALSELQNLSSCITSENNGCLLSTLVLQSPLLRQFSVDNTIRIITENINKNSSDCYTPLDCLALAVLYSSKGKTLEAGNSLSLCSADSSSSMVALLIQYWPLLFDSTRNKNQVSTDDWEGVTLSDLSVLLIEKKTKEIAETLTLLVLREQTLQLQHVLQVFLTYLPARMCTGTSGVAVVLQSFLEGVFNGYIEKDSNWNPNTTEDLAFAGALKILMRSLLSDLVRNDRISKEENITWEEAERYFGGKRYKYLDMLPPLCLEDYQKSNYIGLLKLQCLLCTNWLDETSLSELVQFVEEFVPADIGYSLLILAQPGKAVELMANDYPKVLAQYCKDVLKSEPELKHIIATIQSKADEEEEGNDKEEKIYPLILDEVVAAIASSVPCDVFTRIVPADIQQYTTADCRDTGAHATHLSDVIKATGHRMMATLNIKSFT
;
A
#
# COMPACT_ATOMS: atom_id res chain seq x y z
N MET A 1 7.84 26.84 20.59
CA MET A 1 7.09 26.99 21.85
C MET A 1 6.48 25.64 22.16
N VAL A 2 6.76 25.06 23.33
CA VAL A 2 6.22 23.74 23.75
C VAL A 2 4.81 23.94 24.32
N ARG A 3 3.87 23.06 23.97
CA ARG A 3 2.52 23.09 24.55
C ARG A 3 2.55 22.52 25.95
N VAL A 4 1.90 23.17 26.92
CA VAL A 4 1.86 22.71 28.31
C VAL A 4 0.45 22.22 28.64
N ILE A 5 0.35 20.99 29.12
CA ILE A 5 -0.88 20.37 29.60
C ILE A 5 -0.77 20.24 31.11
N SER A 6 -1.75 20.78 31.84
CA SER A 6 -1.79 20.65 33.29
C SER A 6 -2.48 19.34 33.67
N ALA A 7 -1.72 18.24 33.80
CA ALA A 7 -2.24 16.96 34.29
C ALA A 7 -1.33 16.38 35.37
N HIS A 8 -1.92 15.69 36.35
CA HIS A 8 -1.17 15.03 37.39
C HIS A 8 -0.64 13.69 36.84
N HIS A 9 0.61 13.35 37.13
CA HIS A 9 1.23 12.17 36.50
C HIS A 9 2.04 11.31 37.48
N PHE A 10 1.89 11.54 38.79
CA PHE A 10 2.46 10.69 39.83
C PHE A 10 1.44 10.42 40.93
N ASP A 11 1.16 9.19 41.29
CA ASP A 11 0.13 8.88 42.31
C ASP A 11 0.55 9.34 43.72
N CYS A 12 1.83 9.20 44.04
CA CYS A 12 2.38 9.62 45.32
C CYS A 12 3.88 9.88 45.25
N GLN A 13 4.40 10.52 46.31
CA GLN A 13 5.82 10.70 46.54
C GLN A 13 6.19 10.13 47.91
N LEU A 14 7.20 9.29 47.92
CA LEU A 14 7.85 8.79 49.12
C LEU A 14 9.24 9.40 49.24
N VAL A 15 9.65 9.76 50.46
CA VAL A 15 10.95 10.37 50.74
C VAL A 15 11.68 9.54 51.78
N GLN A 16 12.91 9.16 51.48
CA GLN A 16 13.79 8.40 52.35
C GLN A 16 15.20 9.00 52.34
N THR A 17 16.05 8.48 53.21
CA THR A 17 17.47 8.81 53.25
C THR A 17 18.33 7.56 53.08
N CYS A 18 19.45 7.66 52.40
CA CYS A 18 20.48 6.63 52.33
C CYS A 18 21.87 7.21 52.61
N GLU A 19 22.83 6.37 52.96
CA GLU A 19 24.24 6.77 52.97
C GLU A 19 24.68 7.14 51.53
N GLU A 20 25.73 7.96 51.41
CA GLU A 20 26.30 8.39 50.13
C GLU A 20 26.64 7.19 49.22
N PRO A 21 25.87 6.98 48.14
CA PRO A 21 26.04 5.84 47.26
C PRO A 21 27.21 6.04 46.30
N LEU A 22 28.00 4.99 46.10
CA LEU A 22 29.05 4.95 45.08
C LEU A 22 28.48 4.74 43.68
N ALA A 23 27.47 3.88 43.58
CA ALA A 23 26.74 3.58 42.34
C ALA A 23 25.35 3.04 42.70
N VAL A 24 24.39 3.20 41.80
CA VAL A 24 23.00 2.79 42.02
C VAL A 24 22.41 2.15 40.77
N ALA A 25 21.49 1.23 40.96
CA ALA A 25 20.74 0.58 39.89
C ALA A 25 19.36 0.17 40.40
N THR A 26 18.47 -0.22 39.49
CA THR A 26 17.15 -0.75 39.82
C THR A 26 17.01 -2.19 39.36
N ALA A 27 16.25 -2.97 40.11
CA ALA A 27 15.91 -4.35 39.78
C ALA A 27 14.39 -4.57 39.90
N PRO A 28 13.77 -5.40 39.05
CA PRO A 28 12.37 -5.77 39.18
C PRO A 28 12.05 -6.46 40.52
N PRO A 29 10.79 -6.39 40.99
CA PRO A 29 9.72 -5.58 40.44
C PRO A 29 9.91 -4.07 40.69
N ASP A 30 10.28 -3.67 41.90
CA ASP A 30 10.49 -2.26 42.30
C ASP A 30 11.58 -2.16 43.40
N ARG A 31 12.77 -2.69 43.11
CA ARG A 31 13.91 -2.70 44.04
C ARG A 31 14.97 -1.69 43.65
N LEU A 32 15.53 -1.01 44.65
CA LEU A 32 16.67 -0.10 44.51
C LEU A 32 17.92 -0.78 45.05
N LEU A 33 18.97 -0.84 44.23
CA LEU A 33 20.28 -1.36 44.58
C LEU A 33 21.23 -0.20 44.81
N ILE A 34 21.87 -0.18 45.98
CA ILE A 34 22.74 0.92 46.42
C ILE A 34 24.10 0.35 46.79
N ALA A 35 25.14 0.64 46.00
CA ALA A 35 26.51 0.28 46.35
C ALA A 35 27.07 1.29 47.36
N LEU A 36 27.47 0.80 48.54
CA LEU A 36 27.96 1.62 49.64
C LEU A 36 29.48 1.58 49.75
N PRO A 37 30.11 2.60 50.38
CA PRO A 37 31.58 2.68 50.53
C PRO A 37 32.23 1.50 51.25
N HIS A 38 31.47 0.79 52.07
CA HIS A 38 31.93 -0.33 52.90
C HIS A 38 31.76 -1.70 52.22
N HIS A 39 31.97 -1.78 50.90
CA HIS A 39 32.00 -3.03 50.10
C HIS A 39 30.73 -3.88 50.20
N VAL A 40 29.56 -3.25 50.14
CA VAL A 40 28.26 -3.92 50.22
C VAL A 40 27.28 -3.24 49.27
N ILE A 41 26.38 -4.02 48.70
CA ILE A 41 25.20 -3.53 47.99
C ILE A 41 23.98 -3.71 48.89
N GLU A 42 23.33 -2.60 49.22
CA GLU A 42 22.06 -2.55 49.94
C GLU A 42 20.89 -2.68 48.95
N VAL A 43 19.94 -3.57 49.26
CA VAL A 43 18.72 -3.77 48.47
C VAL A 43 17.54 -3.22 49.24
N ARG A 44 16.84 -2.23 48.65
CA ARG A 44 15.62 -1.63 49.22
C ARG A 44 14.40 -1.97 48.38
N ASP A 45 13.27 -2.21 49.04
CA ASP A 45 11.98 -2.43 48.37
C ASP A 45 11.15 -1.16 48.36
N LEU A 46 11.04 -0.52 47.19
CA LEU A 46 10.30 0.74 47.02
C LEU A 46 8.80 0.55 47.26
N SER A 47 8.26 -0.65 47.00
CA SER A 47 6.84 -0.96 47.24
C SER A 47 6.51 -1.05 48.73
N SER A 48 7.47 -1.49 49.56
CA SER A 48 7.35 -1.61 51.02
C SER A 48 7.84 -0.37 51.77
N GLY A 49 7.71 0.81 51.16
CA GLY A 49 8.13 2.08 51.77
C GLY A 49 9.66 2.30 51.76
N GLY A 50 10.39 1.60 50.87
CA GLY A 50 11.85 1.61 50.71
C GLY A 50 12.64 1.17 51.93
N LYS A 51 12.06 0.23 52.69
CA LYS A 51 12.79 -0.48 53.72
C LYS A 51 13.90 -1.33 53.09
N THR A 52 15.03 -1.40 53.79
CA THR A 52 16.13 -2.33 53.46
C THR A 52 15.61 -3.77 53.60
N LEU A 53 15.67 -4.52 52.51
CA LEU A 53 15.33 -5.94 52.49
C LEU A 53 16.51 -6.77 52.97
N GLN A 54 17.68 -6.53 52.36
CA GLN A 54 18.88 -7.32 52.54
C GLN A 54 20.11 -6.54 52.05
N THR A 55 21.28 -7.06 52.37
CA THR A 55 22.57 -6.55 51.91
C THR A 55 23.44 -7.71 51.47
N PHE A 56 24.22 -7.54 50.41
CA PHE A 56 25.20 -8.55 50.00
C PHE A 56 26.58 -7.92 49.75
N PRO A 57 27.67 -8.64 50.09
CA PRO A 57 29.03 -8.09 49.99
C PRO A 57 29.54 -8.03 48.55
N THR A 58 30.39 -7.03 48.28
CA THR A 58 31.20 -6.92 47.07
C THR A 58 32.67 -7.17 47.38
N VAL A 59 33.48 -7.48 46.37
CA VAL A 59 34.90 -7.83 46.57
C VAL A 59 35.76 -6.57 46.74
N ASP A 60 35.54 -5.55 45.91
CA ASP A 60 36.27 -4.29 45.90
C ASP A 60 35.30 -3.08 45.88
N ARG A 61 35.82 -1.86 45.71
CA ARG A 61 35.02 -0.63 45.67
C ARG A 61 34.31 -0.51 44.33
N VAL A 62 32.97 -0.47 44.34
CA VAL A 62 32.14 -0.36 43.13
C VAL A 62 32.24 1.04 42.53
N SER A 63 32.43 1.12 41.21
CA SER A 63 32.38 2.36 40.42
C SER A 63 31.21 2.41 39.44
N PHE A 64 30.77 1.26 38.93
CA PHE A 64 29.55 1.14 38.11
C PHE A 64 28.70 -0.01 38.64
N LEU A 65 27.38 0.17 38.59
CA LEU A 65 26.39 -0.82 39.01
C LEU A 65 25.30 -0.90 37.96
N LEU A 66 25.02 -2.11 37.45
CA LEU A 66 23.96 -2.39 36.50
C LEU A 66 23.22 -3.66 36.92
N TYR A 67 21.96 -3.77 36.54
CA TYR A 67 21.17 -4.98 36.68
C TYR A 67 20.72 -5.49 35.32
N SER A 68 20.64 -6.81 35.15
CA SER A 68 20.12 -7.45 33.95
C SER A 68 18.85 -8.24 34.26
N ALA A 69 17.72 -7.84 33.67
CA ALA A 69 16.46 -8.58 33.81
C ALA A 69 16.53 -9.96 33.15
N ALA A 70 17.05 -10.07 31.92
CA ALA A 70 17.14 -11.33 31.18
C ALA A 70 18.05 -12.39 31.86
N GLY A 71 19.06 -11.95 32.62
CA GLY A 71 19.99 -12.83 33.31
C GLY A 71 19.77 -12.98 34.82
N ASN A 72 18.89 -12.17 35.42
CA ASN A 72 18.72 -11.97 36.87
C ASN A 72 20.07 -11.88 37.61
N TYR A 73 20.90 -10.91 37.23
CA TYR A 73 22.21 -10.70 37.85
C TYR A 73 22.52 -9.22 38.03
N VAL A 74 23.43 -8.92 38.95
CA VAL A 74 23.97 -7.59 39.20
C VAL A 74 25.40 -7.53 38.64
N ALA A 75 25.64 -6.67 37.65
CA ALA A 75 26.98 -6.43 37.12
C ALA A 75 27.60 -5.20 37.79
N THR A 76 28.87 -5.33 38.13
CA THR A 76 29.65 -4.28 38.77
C THR A 76 30.96 -4.08 38.04
N VAL A 77 31.44 -2.85 38.06
CA VAL A 77 32.85 -2.55 37.84
C VAL A 77 33.42 -2.18 39.19
N GLU A 78 34.50 -2.84 39.57
CA GLU A 78 35.13 -2.65 40.87
C GLU A 78 36.59 -2.27 40.73
N CYS A 79 37.05 -1.36 41.59
CA CYS A 79 38.41 -0.86 41.63
C CYS A 79 39.09 -1.29 42.93
N LYS A 80 40.26 -1.92 42.81
CA LYS A 80 41.06 -2.34 43.94
C LYS A 80 41.75 -1.13 44.59
N SER A 81 41.39 -0.82 45.84
CA SER A 81 42.05 0.23 46.61
C SER A 81 43.50 -0.18 46.95
N SER A 82 44.50 0.34 46.24
CA SER A 82 45.89 0.28 46.70
C SER A 82 46.13 1.39 47.73
N LEU A 83 46.32 1.03 49.01
CA LEU A 83 47.06 1.93 49.89
C LEU A 83 48.48 2.08 49.30
N PRO A 84 49.03 3.29 49.18
CA PRO A 84 50.36 3.51 48.65
C PRO A 84 51.39 2.89 49.61
N ARG A 85 51.78 1.64 49.37
CA ARG A 85 52.93 1.03 50.02
C ARG A 85 54.17 1.54 49.30
N SER A 86 54.90 2.43 49.99
CA SER A 86 56.27 2.82 49.69
C SER A 86 56.51 3.46 48.31
N GLY A 87 56.45 4.79 48.27
CA GLY A 87 57.41 5.66 47.54
C GLY A 87 57.52 5.58 46.01
N ASP A 88 57.03 4.55 45.34
CA ASP A 88 57.13 4.41 43.89
C ASP A 88 55.87 4.94 43.20
N THR A 89 56.09 5.90 42.33
CA THR A 89 55.06 6.58 41.55
C THR A 89 54.53 5.68 40.44
N LYS A 90 53.19 5.55 40.35
CA LYS A 90 52.37 5.08 39.19
C LYS A 90 51.95 3.60 39.09
N ASP A 91 51.65 2.91 40.18
CA ASP A 91 50.82 1.68 40.06
C ASP A 91 49.32 2.06 39.96
N VAL A 92 48.81 2.16 38.72
CA VAL A 92 47.38 2.33 38.44
C VAL A 92 46.66 1.03 38.82
N SER A 93 45.76 1.10 39.79
CA SER A 93 44.95 -0.04 40.22
C SER A 93 44.05 -0.55 39.09
N PRO A 94 44.08 -1.85 38.75
CA PRO A 94 43.24 -2.40 37.69
C PRO A 94 41.75 -2.38 38.07
N TYR A 95 40.90 -2.23 37.06
CA TYR A 95 39.45 -2.39 37.15
C TYR A 95 39.06 -3.82 36.79
N PHE A 96 38.12 -4.37 37.54
CA PHE A 96 37.54 -5.70 37.35
C PHE A 96 36.06 -5.58 37.05
N THR A 97 35.57 -6.35 36.08
CA THR A 97 34.12 -6.48 35.85
C THR A 97 33.65 -7.78 36.49
N ARG A 98 32.69 -7.69 37.40
CA ARG A 98 32.18 -8.82 38.19
C ARG A 98 30.67 -8.90 38.13
N VAL A 99 30.14 -10.11 38.05
CA VAL A 99 28.71 -10.40 38.00
C VAL A 99 28.29 -11.18 39.24
N TYR A 100 27.30 -10.68 39.96
CA TYR A 100 26.72 -11.32 41.13
C TYR A 100 25.38 -11.95 40.78
N THR A 101 25.26 -13.26 41.00
CA THR A 101 24.04 -14.06 40.79
C THR A 101 23.54 -14.59 42.14
N ASN A 102 22.27 -15.02 42.20
CA ASN A 102 21.60 -15.46 43.43
C ASN A 102 21.61 -14.41 44.55
N TRP A 103 21.78 -13.14 44.18
CA TRP A 103 21.85 -12.02 45.12
C TRP A 103 20.55 -11.89 45.93
N GLU A 104 19.42 -12.36 45.41
CA GLU A 104 18.08 -12.34 46.05
C GLU A 104 17.93 -13.30 47.24
N PHE A 105 18.76 -14.33 47.34
CA PHE A 105 18.63 -15.40 48.35
C PHE A 105 19.72 -15.33 49.44
N CYS A 106 20.52 -14.26 49.44
CA CYS A 106 21.70 -14.13 50.28
C CYS A 106 21.34 -13.88 51.75
N ASN A 107 21.39 -14.94 52.56
CA ASN A 107 21.24 -14.89 54.03
C ASN A 107 22.58 -14.92 54.79
N SER A 108 23.71 -15.10 54.08
CA SER A 108 25.06 -15.27 54.64
C SER A 108 26.09 -14.38 53.94
N SER A 109 27.12 -13.94 54.66
CA SER A 109 28.22 -13.13 54.11
C SER A 109 29.17 -13.88 53.16
N ASP A 110 28.95 -15.17 52.93
CA ASP A 110 29.85 -16.01 52.14
C ASP A 110 29.64 -15.79 50.63
N ILE A 111 30.71 -15.39 49.94
CA ILE A 111 30.76 -15.23 48.48
C ILE A 111 31.45 -16.44 47.86
N ARG A 112 30.84 -17.04 46.85
CA ARG A 112 31.52 -17.99 45.96
C ARG A 112 32.08 -17.30 44.73
N ALA A 113 33.40 -17.21 44.62
CA ALA A 113 34.09 -16.59 43.50
C ALA A 113 34.48 -17.60 42.40
N ARG A 114 34.27 -17.25 41.14
CA ARG A 114 34.82 -17.97 39.98
C ARG A 114 35.13 -17.03 38.81
N ILE A 115 35.91 -17.52 37.84
CA ILE A 115 36.26 -16.78 36.62
C ILE A 115 35.48 -17.36 35.45
N ALA A 116 34.80 -16.49 34.69
CA ALA A 116 33.97 -16.90 33.57
C ALA A 116 34.76 -17.71 32.53
N GLY A 117 34.18 -18.81 32.05
CA GLY A 117 34.80 -19.70 31.04
C GLY A 117 36.05 -20.48 31.51
N ARG A 118 36.58 -20.23 32.71
CA ARG A 118 37.81 -20.89 33.22
C ARG A 118 37.54 -21.85 34.38
N VAL A 119 36.49 -21.60 35.17
CA VAL A 119 36.20 -22.38 36.38
C VAL A 119 34.76 -22.89 36.32
N THR A 120 34.60 -24.20 36.12
CA THR A 120 33.30 -24.87 36.14
C THR A 120 32.85 -25.08 37.59
N PRO A 121 31.62 -24.68 37.96
CA PRO A 121 31.10 -24.89 39.31
C PRO A 121 30.91 -26.38 39.62
N SER A 122 31.28 -26.88 40.81
CA SER A 122 31.06 -28.30 41.15
C SER A 122 29.58 -28.65 41.32
N SER A 123 29.22 -29.92 41.11
CA SER A 123 27.83 -30.42 41.18
C SER A 123 27.07 -30.15 42.48
N SER A 124 27.76 -30.15 43.63
CA SER A 124 27.21 -29.79 44.95
C SER A 124 26.99 -28.29 45.15
N GLN A 125 27.48 -27.46 44.23
CA GLN A 125 27.53 -26.01 44.34
C GLN A 125 26.70 -25.31 43.24
N THR A 126 26.11 -26.06 42.31
CA THR A 126 25.26 -25.50 41.23
C THR A 126 23.80 -25.51 41.68
N GLY A 127 23.16 -24.33 41.77
CA GLY A 127 21.73 -24.20 42.12
C GLY A 127 21.40 -24.07 43.61
N GLY A 128 22.33 -23.64 44.46
CA GLY A 128 22.07 -23.31 45.87
C GLY A 128 21.80 -21.82 46.12
N ASP A 129 21.19 -21.50 47.26
CA ASP A 129 20.84 -20.13 47.73
C ASP A 129 22.06 -19.26 48.12
N LEU A 130 23.25 -19.61 47.64
CA LEU A 130 24.49 -18.89 47.95
C LEU A 130 24.80 -17.85 46.87
N LEU A 131 25.26 -16.67 47.31
CA LEU A 131 25.75 -15.61 46.45
C LEU A 131 26.97 -16.08 45.65
N GLU A 132 26.88 -16.00 44.32
CA GLU A 132 27.97 -16.34 43.42
C GLU A 132 28.47 -15.09 42.70
N MET A 133 29.79 -14.91 42.68
CA MET A 133 30.51 -13.85 41.98
C MET A 133 31.28 -14.47 40.82
N ILE A 134 31.04 -13.96 39.61
CA ILE A 134 31.67 -14.35 38.37
C ILE A 134 32.54 -13.18 37.88
N GLU A 135 33.86 -13.33 37.92
CA GLU A 135 34.80 -12.35 37.37
C GLU A 135 34.97 -12.57 35.87
N LEU A 136 34.79 -11.50 35.09
CA LEU A 136 35.06 -11.53 33.65
C LEU A 136 36.58 -11.53 33.40
N PRO A 137 37.10 -12.32 32.45
CA PRO A 137 38.51 -12.69 32.38
C PRO A 137 39.49 -11.57 31.99
N ASN A 138 39.01 -10.39 31.59
CA ASN A 138 39.85 -9.27 31.17
C ASN A 138 40.03 -8.26 32.31
N ARG A 139 41.28 -7.79 32.47
CA ARG A 139 41.64 -6.71 33.39
C ARG A 139 41.83 -5.44 32.60
N PHE A 140 41.22 -4.35 33.05
CA PHE A 140 41.27 -3.07 32.37
C PHE A 140 42.06 -2.06 33.18
N GLN A 141 42.88 -1.25 32.52
CA GLN A 141 43.57 -0.13 33.17
C GLN A 141 42.58 1.00 33.50
N GLN A 142 41.59 1.21 32.64
CA GLN A 142 40.53 2.19 32.83
C GLN A 142 39.28 1.72 32.08
N ILE A 143 38.14 1.73 32.75
CA ILE A 143 36.82 1.52 32.14
C ILE A 143 36.13 2.88 32.05
N THR A 144 35.73 3.28 30.85
CA THR A 144 35.09 4.58 30.61
C THR A 144 33.57 4.48 30.64
N ALA A 145 33.01 3.35 30.22
CA ALA A 145 31.58 3.09 30.23
C ALA A 145 31.29 1.58 30.25
N ILE A 146 30.13 1.20 30.76
CA ILE A 146 29.59 -0.17 30.72
C ILE A 146 28.10 -0.10 30.38
N ALA A 147 27.61 -1.07 29.61
CA ALA A 147 26.20 -1.22 29.30
C ALA A 147 25.78 -2.69 29.38
N CYS A 148 24.50 -2.95 29.65
CA CYS A 148 23.92 -4.28 29.66
C CYS A 148 22.61 -4.26 28.84
N SER A 149 22.45 -5.23 27.93
CA SER A 149 21.19 -5.43 27.22
C SER A 149 20.18 -6.08 28.15
N GLN A 150 19.03 -5.43 28.35
CA GLN A 150 17.96 -5.96 29.19
C GLN A 150 17.26 -7.17 28.55
N GLU A 151 17.44 -7.35 27.24
CA GLU A 151 16.78 -8.35 26.42
C GLU A 151 17.55 -9.67 26.35
N THR A 152 18.86 -9.58 26.13
CA THR A 152 19.74 -10.74 25.97
C THR A 152 20.51 -11.06 27.26
N GLY A 153 20.74 -10.05 28.09
CA GLY A 153 21.60 -10.10 29.26
C GLY A 153 23.09 -10.09 28.92
N ASN A 154 23.47 -9.68 27.71
CA ASN A 154 24.86 -9.45 27.33
C ASN A 154 25.42 -8.18 27.99
N ILE A 155 26.75 -8.16 28.20
CA ILE A 155 27.46 -7.03 28.82
C ILE A 155 28.44 -6.45 27.82
N LEU A 156 28.45 -5.12 27.69
CA LEU A 156 29.39 -4.39 26.86
C LEU A 156 30.27 -3.51 27.76
N VAL A 157 31.57 -3.73 27.74
CA VAL A 157 32.57 -2.96 28.52
C VAL A 157 33.40 -2.11 27.58
N CYS A 158 33.52 -0.81 27.87
CA CYS A 158 34.38 0.10 27.12
C CYS A 158 35.63 0.44 27.90
N SER A 159 36.78 0.26 27.26
CA SER A 159 38.08 0.72 27.73
C SER A 159 38.67 1.66 26.67
N GLN A 160 38.66 2.96 26.97
CA GLN A 160 39.08 4.03 26.05
C GLN A 160 38.26 4.03 24.75
N LYS A 161 38.79 3.49 23.65
CA LYS A 161 38.13 3.42 22.34
C LYS A 161 37.63 2.02 21.99
N THR A 162 37.99 1.02 22.79
CA THR A 162 37.73 -0.39 22.47
C THR A 162 36.56 -0.92 23.29
N LEU A 163 35.63 -1.59 22.61
CA LEU A 163 34.48 -2.28 23.18
C LEU A 163 34.73 -3.78 23.26
N PHE A 164 34.42 -4.34 24.42
CA PHE A 164 34.51 -5.76 24.73
C PHE A 164 33.10 -6.27 25.03
N LEU A 165 32.58 -7.15 24.17
CA LEU A 165 31.27 -7.76 24.33
C LEU A 165 31.41 -9.10 25.06
N TYR A 166 30.70 -9.26 26.17
CA TYR A 166 30.56 -10.52 26.88
C TYR A 166 29.16 -11.06 26.67
N GLN A 167 29.11 -12.23 26.03
CA GLN A 167 27.87 -12.93 25.78
C GLN A 167 27.44 -13.72 27.00
N ARG A 168 26.17 -13.59 27.38
CA ARG A 168 25.54 -14.45 28.37
C ARG A 168 25.31 -15.83 27.79
N VAL A 169 25.78 -16.85 28.50
CA VAL A 169 25.58 -18.25 28.11
C VAL A 169 25.03 -19.06 29.28
N THR A 170 24.25 -20.09 28.97
CA THR A 170 23.85 -21.09 29.95
C THR A 170 24.63 -22.36 29.66
N ARG A 171 25.60 -22.68 30.52
CA ARG A 171 26.41 -23.90 30.41
C ARG A 171 25.75 -25.01 31.22
N THR A 172 26.00 -26.25 30.82
CA THR A 172 25.51 -27.44 31.53
C THR A 172 26.72 -28.15 32.12
N HIS A 173 26.65 -28.48 33.41
CA HIS A 173 27.69 -29.25 34.07
C HIS A 173 27.69 -30.70 33.54
N ASP A 174 28.85 -31.22 33.16
CA ASP A 174 28.96 -32.50 32.46
C ASP A 174 28.42 -33.69 33.26
N ILE A 175 28.69 -33.71 34.57
CA ILE A 175 28.29 -34.81 35.47
C ILE A 175 26.86 -34.64 35.98
N SER A 176 26.57 -33.58 36.75
CA SER A 176 25.26 -33.34 37.34
C SER A 176 24.15 -32.92 36.36
N ARG A 177 24.50 -32.56 35.12
CA ARG A 177 23.58 -32.00 34.11
C ARG A 177 22.85 -30.73 34.57
N LEU A 178 23.31 -30.10 35.65
CA LEU A 178 22.76 -28.85 36.14
C LEU A 178 23.21 -27.70 35.25
N LYS A 179 22.28 -26.82 34.92
CA LYS A 179 22.54 -25.60 34.15
C LYS A 179 23.03 -24.49 35.07
N PHE A 180 23.99 -23.70 34.60
CA PHE A 180 24.49 -22.53 35.30
C PHE A 180 24.74 -21.37 34.33
N LEU A 181 24.64 -20.16 34.84
CA LEU A 181 24.92 -18.94 34.10
C LEU A 181 26.42 -18.76 33.94
N ASP A 182 26.92 -18.42 32.76
CA ASP A 182 28.31 -18.02 32.56
C ASP A 182 28.43 -16.95 31.47
N PHE A 183 29.65 -16.44 31.26
CA PHE A 183 29.93 -15.43 30.24
C PHE A 183 31.10 -15.83 29.35
N GLU A 184 30.96 -15.52 28.07
CA GLU A 184 32.00 -15.74 27.06
C GLU A 184 32.37 -14.42 26.41
N LEU A 185 33.68 -14.17 26.25
CA LEU A 185 34.15 -13.01 25.50
C LEU A 185 33.86 -13.24 24.01
N TRP A 186 33.22 -12.26 23.38
CA TRP A 186 33.00 -12.27 21.94
C TRP A 186 34.34 -12.31 21.20
N PRO A 187 34.50 -13.12 20.14
CA PRO A 187 35.80 -13.35 19.49
C PRO A 187 36.40 -12.12 18.80
N VAL A 188 35.62 -11.03 18.67
CA VAL A 188 36.09 -9.76 18.13
C VAL A 188 35.88 -8.62 19.12
N THR A 189 36.79 -7.66 19.10
CA THR A 189 36.66 -6.37 19.76
C THR A 189 36.34 -5.29 18.75
N LEU A 190 35.59 -4.27 19.15
CA LEU A 190 35.21 -3.15 18.29
C LEU A 190 35.97 -1.91 18.73
N GLU A 191 36.79 -1.34 17.85
CA GLU A 191 37.52 -0.09 18.09
C GLU A 191 36.83 1.07 17.39
N LEU A 192 36.40 2.06 18.17
CA LEU A 192 35.71 3.25 17.70
C LEU A 192 36.71 4.37 17.37
N SER A 193 36.31 5.30 16.51
CA SER A 193 37.12 6.48 16.17
C SER A 193 37.34 7.43 17.36
N PHE A 194 36.42 7.45 18.33
CA PHE A 194 36.45 8.25 19.55
C PHE A 194 36.37 7.38 20.82
N ALA A 195 36.65 7.98 21.98
CA ALA A 195 36.53 7.31 23.27
C ALA A 195 35.15 7.60 23.90
N PRO A 196 34.24 6.62 23.98
CA PRO A 196 32.91 6.82 24.57
C PRO A 196 32.99 7.03 26.08
N ILE A 197 32.13 7.93 26.56
CA ILE A 197 31.86 8.19 27.98
C ILE A 197 30.51 7.58 28.37
N ARG A 198 29.61 7.33 27.39
CA ARG A 198 28.30 6.72 27.60
C ARG A 198 28.07 5.63 26.58
N LEU A 199 27.43 4.56 27.03
CA LEU A 199 27.03 3.42 26.21
C LEU A 199 25.59 3.03 26.52
N SER A 200 24.85 2.65 25.49
CA SER A 200 23.54 2.00 25.58
C SER A 200 23.51 0.82 24.61
N MET A 201 22.92 -0.29 25.01
CA MET A 201 22.79 -1.49 24.18
C MET A 201 21.40 -2.09 24.33
N CYS A 202 20.74 -2.36 23.20
CA CYS A 202 19.45 -3.03 23.13
C CYS A 202 19.49 -4.02 21.97
N GLU A 203 19.22 -5.30 22.22
CA GLU A 203 19.34 -6.36 21.20
C GLU A 203 20.71 -6.32 20.48
N ASP A 204 20.72 -6.16 19.15
CA ASP A 204 21.89 -6.08 18.29
C ASP A 204 22.35 -4.64 18.00
N LEU A 205 21.78 -3.65 18.69
CA LEU A 205 22.07 -2.23 18.50
C LEU A 205 22.88 -1.64 19.66
N VAL A 206 23.87 -0.82 19.32
CA VAL A 206 24.73 -0.11 20.27
C VAL A 206 24.75 1.38 19.94
N ALA A 207 24.56 2.20 20.97
CA ALA A 207 24.78 3.64 20.90
C ALA A 207 25.98 4.00 21.79
N ALA A 208 26.99 4.60 21.18
CA ALA A 208 28.16 5.11 21.85
C ALA A 208 28.23 6.63 21.72
N SER A 209 28.55 7.34 22.80
CA SER A 209 28.71 8.80 22.75
C SER A 209 29.79 9.31 23.69
N ASN A 210 30.38 10.44 23.30
CA ASN A 210 31.15 11.30 24.19
C ASN A 210 30.45 12.67 24.28
N ILE A 211 31.19 13.75 24.55
CA ILE A 211 30.61 15.10 24.65
C ILE A 211 30.28 15.75 23.29
N ASP A 212 30.91 15.30 22.21
CA ASP A 212 30.87 15.96 20.89
C ASP A 212 30.25 15.06 19.79
N CYS A 213 30.27 13.74 19.99
CA CYS A 213 29.95 12.72 18.99
C CYS A 213 28.96 11.67 19.53
N VAL A 214 28.04 11.22 18.67
CA VAL A 214 27.19 10.03 18.86
C VAL A 214 27.32 9.12 17.65
N HIS A 215 27.50 7.82 17.90
CA HIS A 215 27.48 6.77 16.89
C HIS A 215 26.54 5.65 17.32
N VAL A 216 25.47 5.45 16.55
CA VAL A 216 24.57 4.30 16.68
C VAL A 216 24.87 3.32 15.55
N PHE A 217 25.16 2.08 15.89
CA PHE A 217 25.50 1.04 14.93
C PHE A 217 24.92 -0.32 15.36
N ARG A 218 24.75 -1.19 14.37
CA ARG A 218 24.25 -2.55 14.53
C ARG A 218 25.39 -3.55 14.39
N ILE A 219 25.35 -4.61 15.19
CA ILE A 219 26.29 -5.73 15.12
C ILE A 219 25.59 -6.91 14.42
N ASN A 220 26.01 -7.20 13.18
CA ASN A 220 25.45 -8.24 12.32
C ASN A 220 26.39 -9.45 12.20
N LYS A 221 25.84 -10.63 11.85
CA LYS A 221 26.62 -11.79 11.40
C LYS A 221 27.06 -11.57 9.96
N GLY A 222 28.36 -11.50 9.73
CA GLY A 222 28.96 -11.59 8.41
C GLY A 222 28.95 -13.03 7.89
N PHE A 223 28.76 -13.16 6.58
CA PHE A 223 29.05 -14.39 5.86
C PHE A 223 30.40 -14.21 5.17
N ALA A 224 31.48 -14.77 5.72
CA ALA A 224 32.69 -14.96 4.93
C ALA A 224 32.45 -16.11 3.94
N ARG A 225 32.62 -15.86 2.65
CA ARG A 225 32.79 -16.95 1.69
C ARG A 225 34.19 -17.54 1.87
N PRO A 226 34.39 -18.87 1.84
CA PRO A 226 35.69 -19.51 2.02
C PRO A 226 36.77 -19.20 0.96
N THR A 227 36.62 -18.19 0.11
CA THR A 227 37.51 -17.91 -1.03
C THR A 227 38.47 -16.74 -0.83
N ASP A 228 38.32 -15.95 0.23
CA ASP A 228 39.05 -14.67 0.35
C ASP A 228 40.43 -14.81 1.03
N TRP A 229 40.93 -16.03 1.19
CA TRP A 229 42.25 -16.30 1.79
C TRP A 229 43.43 -16.18 0.81
N THR A 230 43.21 -15.68 -0.41
CA THR A 230 44.30 -15.41 -1.34
C THR A 230 44.10 -14.09 -2.07
N THR A 231 44.14 -12.96 -1.36
CA THR A 231 44.64 -11.68 -1.93
C THR A 231 44.77 -10.60 -0.84
N THR A 232 45.82 -10.68 -0.05
CA THR A 232 46.45 -9.44 0.43
C THR A 232 47.09 -8.75 -0.77
N ALA A 233 46.76 -7.46 -0.91
CA ALA A 233 47.34 -6.41 -1.75
C ALA A 233 46.44 -5.97 -2.92
N SER A 234 46.15 -4.67 -2.91
CA SER A 234 45.52 -3.85 -3.96
C SER A 234 44.03 -4.08 -4.24
N SER A 235 43.17 -3.22 -3.68
CA SER A 235 42.32 -2.31 -4.45
C SER A 235 41.25 -1.66 -3.56
N SER A 236 41.37 -0.34 -3.44
CA SER A 236 40.27 0.57 -3.12
C SER A 236 39.29 0.58 -4.29
N ALA A 237 38.07 0.08 -4.10
CA ALA A 237 36.96 0.37 -5.02
C ALA A 237 35.60 0.16 -4.34
N SER A 238 34.83 1.24 -4.37
CA SER A 238 33.40 1.36 -4.12
C SER A 238 32.56 0.22 -4.72
N SER A 239 31.61 -0.30 -3.95
CA SER A 239 30.51 -1.12 -4.48
C SER A 239 29.16 -0.60 -3.97
N SER A 240 28.50 0.18 -4.84
CA SER A 240 27.10 0.58 -4.75
C SER A 240 26.16 -0.58 -5.12
N PRO A 241 24.96 -0.72 -4.52
CA PRO A 241 23.99 -1.73 -4.93
C PRO A 241 23.27 -1.33 -6.23
N ARG A 242 23.14 -2.30 -7.14
CA ARG A 242 22.42 -2.22 -8.41
C ARG A 242 20.93 -1.89 -8.21
N LYS A 243 20.43 -0.85 -8.85
CA LYS A 243 19.00 -0.67 -9.16
C LYS A 243 18.79 -0.85 -10.66
N ASN A 244 17.92 -1.80 -11.01
CA ASN A 244 17.25 -1.84 -12.31
C ASN A 244 16.09 -0.85 -12.27
N ALA A 245 16.18 0.25 -13.02
CA ALA A 245 15.03 1.01 -13.53
C ALA A 245 15.50 1.93 -14.65
N LYS A 246 14.75 1.94 -15.75
CA LYS A 246 15.04 2.60 -17.03
C LYS A 246 15.37 4.09 -16.89
N GLU A 247 16.50 4.50 -17.46
CA GLU A 247 16.86 5.91 -17.69
C GLU A 247 16.09 6.49 -18.88
N ASN A 248 15.45 7.64 -18.69
CA ASN A 248 15.30 8.67 -19.72
C ASN A 248 16.26 9.79 -19.35
N SER A 249 17.25 10.03 -20.20
CA SER A 249 18.32 11.02 -20.01
C SER A 249 17.87 12.42 -20.40
N LYS A 250 18.18 13.41 -19.55
CA LYS A 250 18.54 14.77 -19.98
C LYS A 250 19.66 15.30 -19.09
N ASP A 251 20.73 15.68 -19.77
CA ASP A 251 21.96 16.27 -19.23
C ASP A 251 21.69 17.55 -18.42
N VAL A 252 22.31 17.65 -17.23
CA VAL A 252 22.61 18.92 -16.59
C VAL A 252 24.04 18.86 -16.05
N GLU A 253 24.83 19.83 -16.50
CA GLU A 253 26.26 20.01 -16.23
C GLU A 253 26.58 20.10 -14.73
N ARG A 254 27.66 19.42 -14.32
CA ARG A 254 28.26 19.52 -12.99
C ARG A 254 29.01 20.85 -12.85
N ASN A 255 28.44 21.80 -12.13
CA ASN A 255 29.20 22.89 -11.52
C ASN A 255 29.58 22.51 -10.08
N ASN A 256 30.87 22.22 -9.86
CA ASN A 256 31.46 22.18 -8.52
C ASN A 256 31.41 23.59 -7.93
N SER A 257 30.58 23.79 -6.91
CA SER A 257 30.66 24.95 -6.02
C SER A 257 30.72 24.45 -4.58
N ASP A 258 31.67 24.99 -3.80
CA ASP A 258 31.98 24.59 -2.44
C ASP A 258 30.75 24.73 -1.53
N ALA A 259 30.22 23.60 -1.07
CA ALA A 259 29.03 23.51 -0.20
C ALA A 259 29.21 24.28 1.12
N ASP A 260 30.44 24.45 1.59
CA ASP A 260 30.76 25.22 2.80
C ASP A 260 30.55 26.73 2.63
N SER A 261 30.71 27.26 1.41
CA SER A 261 30.50 28.69 1.13
C SER A 261 29.01 29.06 1.07
N LEU A 262 28.19 28.18 0.48
CA LEU A 262 26.75 28.39 0.31
C LEU A 262 25.96 28.21 1.62
N LEU A 263 26.44 27.36 2.54
CA LEU A 263 25.84 27.20 3.88
C LEU A 263 26.19 28.36 4.83
N GLY A 264 27.38 28.96 4.67
CA GLY A 264 27.75 30.20 5.36
C GLY A 264 26.86 31.40 4.98
N GLU A 265 26.31 31.40 3.76
CA GLU A 265 25.34 32.40 3.29
C GLU A 265 23.90 32.10 3.70
N ALA A 266 23.51 30.82 3.81
CA ALA A 266 22.20 30.42 4.35
C ALA A 266 22.05 30.80 5.84
N CYS A 267 23.12 30.68 6.63
CA CYS A 267 23.15 31.14 8.03
C CYS A 267 23.07 32.67 8.17
N LYS A 268 23.28 33.43 7.08
CA LYS A 268 23.11 34.88 7.01
C LYS A 268 21.74 35.31 6.46
N GLY A 269 20.83 34.37 6.19
CA GLY A 269 19.42 34.63 5.89
C GLY A 269 19.11 35.07 4.46
N LEU A 270 19.88 34.64 3.44
CA LEU A 270 19.80 35.21 2.09
C LEU A 270 19.35 34.30 0.94
N ILE A 271 18.88 33.06 1.16
CA ILE A 271 18.41 32.21 0.04
C ILE A 271 17.07 31.52 0.33
N SER A 272 16.08 31.76 -0.54
CA SER A 272 14.89 30.92 -0.73
C SER A 272 15.11 30.02 -1.95
N SER A 273 15.37 28.72 -1.77
CA SER A 273 15.17 27.75 -2.84
C SER A 273 15.03 26.31 -2.32
N SER A 274 14.02 25.63 -2.85
CA SER A 274 13.42 24.37 -2.40
C SER A 274 14.03 23.11 -3.02
N GLY A 275 15.17 23.21 -3.73
CA GLY A 275 15.73 22.10 -4.53
C GLY A 275 16.83 21.24 -3.88
N LEU A 276 17.59 21.77 -2.91
CA LEU A 276 18.76 21.09 -2.32
C LEU A 276 18.48 20.35 -0.99
N LEU A 277 17.27 20.49 -0.45
CA LEU A 277 16.86 19.92 0.85
C LEU A 277 16.36 18.47 0.77
N SER A 278 16.29 17.88 -0.43
CA SER A 278 15.76 16.53 -0.65
C SER A 278 16.68 15.40 -0.14
N THR A 279 17.96 15.69 0.13
CA THR A 279 18.98 14.71 0.54
C THR A 279 19.33 14.72 2.04
N LEU A 280 18.72 15.62 2.84
CA LEU A 280 19.02 15.79 4.27
C LEU A 280 17.92 15.18 5.16
N SER A 281 17.94 13.86 5.32
CA SER A 281 16.99 13.09 6.16
C SER A 281 17.10 13.41 7.66
N SER A 282 18.17 14.07 8.10
CA SER A 282 18.43 14.40 9.51
C SER A 282 17.84 15.74 9.99
N ILE A 283 17.26 16.57 9.09
CA ILE A 283 16.83 17.95 9.39
C ILE A 283 15.43 18.25 8.81
N ARG A 284 14.43 17.37 9.01
CA ARG A 284 13.07 17.60 8.47
C ARG A 284 12.08 18.29 9.39
N CYS A 285 12.38 18.49 10.68
CA CYS A 285 11.35 18.88 11.64
C CYS A 285 10.95 20.38 11.69
N SER A 286 11.53 21.32 10.92
CA SER A 286 11.25 22.75 11.17
C SER A 286 10.94 23.68 10.00
N LEU A 287 10.87 23.21 8.75
CA LEU A 287 10.84 24.11 7.57
C LEU A 287 9.45 24.63 7.12
N ARG A 288 8.36 24.45 7.89
CA ARG A 288 7.01 24.93 7.47
C ARG A 288 6.38 26.05 8.29
N ASN A 289 7.02 26.52 9.37
CA ASN A 289 6.51 27.67 10.12
C ASN A 289 7.27 28.95 9.73
N ASN A 290 6.55 29.97 9.24
CA ASN A 290 7.04 31.29 8.84
C ASN A 290 7.59 32.16 10.00
N ASN A 291 8.23 31.57 11.02
CA ASN A 291 8.87 32.30 12.10
C ASN A 291 10.38 32.46 11.83
N PRO A 292 10.93 33.69 11.87
CA PRO A 292 12.34 33.97 11.57
C PRO A 292 13.34 33.50 12.65
N GLU A 293 12.92 32.74 13.67
CA GLU A 293 13.77 32.21 14.75
C GLU A 293 13.99 30.67 14.64
N LEU A 294 14.06 30.13 13.43
CA LEU A 294 14.32 28.70 13.21
C LEU A 294 15.80 28.37 13.43
N LYS A 295 16.13 27.79 14.60
CA LYS A 295 17.47 27.25 14.88
C LYS A 295 17.72 25.98 14.06
N VAL A 296 18.73 26.01 13.20
CA VAL A 296 19.31 24.81 12.57
C VAL A 296 19.74 23.84 13.69
N PRO A 297 19.51 22.52 13.57
CA PRO A 297 19.96 21.56 14.58
C PRO A 297 21.48 21.68 14.80
N PRO A 298 21.98 21.44 16.02
CA PRO A 298 23.37 21.72 16.39
C PRO A 298 24.38 20.69 15.83
N PHE A 299 23.99 19.88 14.84
CA PHE A 299 24.80 18.78 14.30
C PHE A 299 25.32 19.09 12.90
N LYS A 300 26.57 18.69 12.65
CA LYS A 300 27.22 18.77 11.34
C LYS A 300 26.40 17.96 10.30
N PRO A 301 26.35 18.39 9.02
CA PRO A 301 25.64 17.65 7.98
C PRO A 301 26.13 16.20 7.87
N PRO A 302 25.24 15.20 7.62
CA PRO A 302 25.63 13.78 7.60
C PRO A 302 26.78 13.46 6.63
N ALA A 303 26.89 14.18 5.52
CA ALA A 303 27.96 13.98 4.53
C ALA A 303 29.36 14.37 5.04
N SER A 304 29.44 15.19 6.09
CA SER A 304 30.69 15.69 6.68
C SER A 304 31.17 14.86 7.87
N VAL A 305 30.35 13.94 8.37
CA VAL A 305 30.64 13.12 9.56
C VAL A 305 30.87 11.69 9.10
N ALA A 306 32.09 11.18 9.33
CA ALA A 306 32.44 9.79 9.04
C ALA A 306 33.11 9.17 10.26
N MET A 307 32.33 8.46 11.08
CA MET A 307 32.83 7.66 12.19
C MET A 307 32.99 6.20 11.74
N SER A 308 34.11 5.56 12.06
CA SER A 308 34.38 4.17 11.71
C SER A 308 34.42 3.27 12.95
N VAL A 309 34.01 2.02 12.76
CA VAL A 309 34.20 0.94 13.73
C VAL A 309 35.13 -0.10 13.12
N THR A 310 36.32 -0.24 13.67
CA THR A 310 37.30 -1.25 13.24
C THR A 310 37.11 -2.52 14.05
N ILE A 311 36.96 -3.65 13.37
CA ILE A 311 36.80 -4.96 14.01
C ILE A 311 38.19 -5.57 14.17
N LYS A 312 38.60 -5.85 15.41
CA LYS A 312 39.86 -6.52 15.73
C LYS A 312 39.56 -7.91 16.26
N GLU A 313 39.95 -8.93 15.51
CA GLU A 313 39.89 -10.32 15.96
C GLU A 313 40.82 -10.54 17.14
N ILE A 314 40.32 -11.22 18.17
CA ILE A 314 41.15 -11.70 19.27
C ILE A 314 41.76 -13.02 18.80
N PRO A 315 43.09 -13.17 18.76
CA PRO A 315 43.70 -14.43 18.38
C PRO A 315 43.34 -15.50 19.43
N VAL A 316 42.44 -16.42 19.08
CA VAL A 316 42.05 -17.53 19.95
C VAL A 316 42.82 -18.78 19.54
N ASN A 317 43.61 -19.34 20.46
CA ASN A 317 44.25 -20.65 20.32
C ASN A 317 43.27 -21.82 20.59
N GLU A 318 41.95 -21.61 20.45
CA GLU A 318 40.95 -22.62 20.80
C GLU A 318 40.26 -23.17 19.54
N PRO A 319 40.40 -24.47 19.24
CA PRO A 319 40.01 -25.09 17.98
C PRO A 319 38.49 -25.22 17.75
N TRP A 320 37.67 -24.72 18.67
CA TRP A 320 36.20 -24.79 18.65
C TRP A 320 35.52 -23.41 18.57
N ALA A 321 36.27 -22.32 18.51
CA ALA A 321 35.71 -21.00 18.23
C ALA A 321 35.33 -20.93 16.73
N GLU A 322 34.03 -20.86 16.42
CA GLU A 322 33.56 -20.61 15.06
C GLU A 322 34.22 -19.32 14.51
N GLN A 323 34.84 -19.40 13.33
CA GLN A 323 35.30 -18.20 12.60
C GLN A 323 34.08 -17.35 12.24
N MET A 324 33.75 -16.39 13.11
CA MET A 324 32.66 -15.45 12.91
C MET A 324 33.23 -14.16 12.30
N THR A 325 32.90 -13.88 11.04
CA THR A 325 33.03 -12.51 10.54
C THR A 325 31.89 -11.71 11.15
N SER A 326 32.17 -10.81 12.08
CA SER A 326 31.17 -9.83 12.53
C SER A 326 31.14 -8.69 11.51
N MET A 327 29.97 -8.16 11.20
CA MET A 327 29.81 -6.96 10.37
C MET A 327 29.20 -5.86 11.23
N VAL A 328 29.69 -4.63 11.09
CA VAL A 328 29.11 -3.46 11.77
C VAL A 328 28.48 -2.55 10.74
N GLU A 329 27.22 -2.22 10.96
CA GLU A 329 26.43 -1.34 10.11
C GLU A 329 26.15 -0.03 10.87
N SER A 330 26.59 1.11 10.33
CA SER A 330 26.34 2.41 10.95
C SER A 330 24.95 2.92 10.60
N LEU A 331 24.13 3.21 11.61
CA LEU A 331 22.75 3.67 11.42
C LEU A 331 22.57 5.17 11.66
N LEU A 332 23.33 5.74 12.58
CA LEU A 332 23.31 7.18 12.90
C LEU A 332 24.69 7.64 13.35
N GLN A 333 25.16 8.75 12.77
CA GLN A 333 26.40 9.41 13.17
C GLN A 333 26.12 10.91 13.31
N LEU A 334 26.38 11.45 14.50
CA LEU A 334 26.14 12.86 14.82
C LEU A 334 27.39 13.44 15.44
N GLU A 335 27.78 14.63 14.99
CA GLU A 335 28.88 15.42 15.54
C GLU A 335 28.41 16.87 15.71
N LEU A 336 28.69 17.50 16.85
CA LEU A 336 28.32 18.89 17.10
C LEU A 336 29.17 19.87 16.27
N TRP A 337 28.61 21.03 15.92
CA TRP A 337 29.38 22.11 15.27
C TRP A 337 30.42 22.69 16.22
N ASP A 338 31.60 22.99 15.69
CA ASP A 338 32.58 23.82 16.38
C ASP A 338 32.19 25.29 16.17
N ALA A 339 31.45 25.87 17.11
CA ALA A 339 31.12 27.29 17.05
C ALA A 339 32.39 28.12 17.32
N GLU A 340 32.94 28.76 16.29
CA GLU A 340 33.97 29.78 16.46
C GLU A 340 33.37 31.01 17.18
N GLY A 341 33.61 31.14 18.49
CA GLY A 341 33.23 32.31 19.29
C GLY A 341 32.80 32.00 20.72
N ASP A 342 32.85 33.02 21.59
CA ASP A 342 32.73 33.00 23.07
C ASP A 342 31.34 32.57 23.62
N LYS A 343 30.49 31.90 22.83
CA LYS A 343 29.26 31.26 23.30
C LYS A 343 29.58 29.82 23.70
N ALA A 344 29.26 29.46 24.95
CA ALA A 344 29.60 28.15 25.53
C ALA A 344 29.29 26.98 24.56
N LYS A 345 30.34 26.25 24.13
CA LYS A 345 30.26 25.05 23.28
C LYS A 345 29.15 24.13 23.82
N ASP A 346 28.15 23.82 22.99
CA ASP A 346 27.10 22.86 23.34
C ASP A 346 27.73 21.47 23.52
N ALA A 347 27.07 20.58 24.26
CA ALA A 347 27.62 19.25 24.55
C ALA A 347 26.51 18.21 24.65
N ILE A 348 26.80 16.98 24.20
CA ILE A 348 25.93 15.83 24.37
C ILE A 348 25.93 15.41 25.85
N THR A 349 24.76 15.53 26.48
CA THR A 349 24.53 15.28 27.90
C THR A 349 24.00 13.88 28.16
N CYS A 350 23.14 13.35 27.30
CA CYS A 350 22.52 12.05 27.46
C CYS A 350 22.28 11.35 26.11
N VAL A 351 22.37 10.02 26.11
CA VAL A 351 21.98 9.15 25.00
C VAL A 351 21.29 7.92 25.56
N THR A 352 20.12 7.58 25.03
CA THR A 352 19.34 6.42 25.47
C THR A 352 18.76 5.68 24.27
N LEU A 353 18.93 4.35 24.23
CA LEU A 353 18.25 3.46 23.28
C LEU A 353 17.05 2.80 23.92
N ARG A 354 16.00 2.57 23.13
CA ARG A 354 14.79 1.85 23.55
C ARG A 354 14.26 0.96 22.41
N PRO A 355 14.13 -0.36 22.60
CA PRO A 355 13.43 -1.23 21.66
C PRO A 355 11.92 -1.11 21.85
N LEU A 356 11.16 -1.35 20.78
CA LEU A 356 9.69 -1.32 20.79
C LEU A 356 9.17 -2.61 20.17
N TYR A 357 8.41 -3.39 20.95
CA TYR A 357 7.82 -4.67 20.56
C TYR A 357 6.30 -4.55 20.42
N LYS A 358 5.71 -5.16 19.40
CA LYS A 358 4.26 -5.25 19.24
C LYS A 358 3.66 -6.17 20.30
N MET A 359 2.64 -5.72 21.00
CA MET A 359 1.87 -6.58 21.88
C MET A 359 0.91 -7.44 21.04
N THR A 360 1.32 -8.65 20.66
CA THR A 360 0.44 -9.63 19.99
C THR A 360 0.09 -10.79 20.93
N ALA A 361 -1.16 -11.25 20.88
CA ALA A 361 -1.65 -12.36 21.69
C ALA A 361 -1.05 -13.74 21.33
N SER A 362 -0.29 -13.83 20.24
CA SER A 362 0.35 -15.06 19.79
C SER A 362 1.73 -14.78 19.20
N CYS A 363 2.77 -15.25 19.89
CA CYS A 363 4.10 -15.34 19.29
C CYS A 363 4.11 -16.55 18.34
N PRO A 364 4.52 -16.41 17.06
CA PRO A 364 4.81 -17.57 16.24
C PRO A 364 6.02 -18.29 16.87
N SER A 365 5.75 -19.37 17.60
CA SER A 365 6.80 -20.28 18.04
C SER A 365 7.45 -20.88 16.78
N LYS A 366 8.79 -20.87 16.73
CA LYS A 366 9.66 -21.62 15.80
C LYS A 366 10.19 -20.90 14.55
N GLN A 367 10.62 -19.64 14.65
CA GLN A 367 11.69 -19.16 13.76
C GLN A 367 12.90 -18.76 14.61
N GLU A 368 13.93 -19.60 14.57
CA GLU A 368 15.23 -19.29 15.17
C GLU A 368 15.80 -18.07 14.45
N SER A 369 16.05 -16.99 15.19
CA SER A 369 16.70 -15.79 14.64
C SER A 369 18.07 -16.15 14.04
N SER A 370 18.48 -15.47 12.97
CA SER A 370 19.78 -15.67 12.32
C SER A 370 21.00 -15.36 13.21
N CYS A 371 20.78 -14.66 14.34
CA CYS A 371 21.79 -14.26 15.32
C CYS A 371 21.30 -14.51 16.77
N PRO A 372 21.12 -15.76 17.23
CA PRO A 372 20.52 -16.08 18.53
C PRO A 372 21.35 -15.61 19.74
N ARG A 373 22.56 -15.09 19.50
CA ARG A 373 23.52 -14.65 20.51
C ARG A 373 23.37 -13.16 20.88
N LEU A 374 22.81 -12.35 19.98
CA LEU A 374 22.59 -10.90 20.15
C LEU A 374 21.12 -10.50 20.05
N ARG A 375 20.23 -11.44 19.72
CA ARG A 375 18.80 -11.19 19.58
C ARG A 375 18.02 -12.05 20.54
N SER A 376 17.06 -11.44 21.22
CA SER A 376 16.15 -12.12 22.12
C SER A 376 15.10 -12.94 21.34
N PRO A 377 14.41 -13.88 22.00
CA PRO A 377 13.28 -14.58 21.40
C PRO A 377 12.13 -13.64 20.96
N ALA A 378 12.02 -12.46 21.57
CA ALA A 378 10.99 -11.47 21.25
C ALA A 378 11.33 -10.62 20.02
N TYR A 379 12.52 -10.79 19.42
CA TYR A 379 12.97 -9.99 18.28
C TYR A 379 12.01 -10.06 17.08
N ASN A 380 11.28 -11.17 16.89
CA ASN A 380 10.28 -11.28 15.82
C ASN A 380 9.07 -10.36 16.03
N SER A 381 8.84 -9.88 17.25
CA SER A 381 7.79 -8.90 17.57
C SER A 381 8.32 -7.47 17.58
N LEU A 382 9.62 -7.25 17.38
CA LEU A 382 10.24 -5.93 17.35
C LEU A 382 9.72 -5.14 16.14
N VAL A 383 9.25 -3.92 16.38
CA VAL A 383 8.70 -3.03 15.34
C VAL A 383 9.57 -1.81 15.08
N ALA A 384 10.36 -1.39 16.07
CA ALA A 384 11.27 -0.26 15.93
C ALA A 384 12.32 -0.19 17.04
N PHE A 385 13.38 0.58 16.79
CA PHE A 385 14.22 1.15 17.83
C PHE A 385 14.05 2.66 17.88
N ASN A 386 14.17 3.23 19.07
CA ASN A 386 14.28 4.67 19.26
C ASN A 386 15.61 5.02 19.94
N CYS A 387 16.23 6.12 19.50
CA CYS A 387 17.40 6.71 20.11
C CYS A 387 17.13 8.17 20.47
N LEU A 388 17.16 8.51 21.75
CA LEU A 388 17.09 9.89 22.20
C LEU A 388 18.51 10.42 22.44
N VAL A 389 18.85 11.51 21.77
CA VAL A 389 20.11 12.24 21.95
C VAL A 389 19.80 13.62 22.53
N CYS A 390 20.35 13.93 23.69
CA CYS A 390 20.17 15.24 24.33
C CYS A 390 21.46 16.05 24.30
N THR A 391 21.34 17.31 23.90
CA THR A 391 22.34 18.35 24.14
C THR A 391 22.05 19.03 25.49
N ARG A 392 22.60 20.23 25.75
CA ARG A 392 22.32 20.92 27.02
C ARG A 392 20.87 21.34 27.15
N LEU A 393 20.23 21.83 26.08
CA LEU A 393 18.90 22.43 26.12
C LEU A 393 17.88 21.77 25.18
N GLN A 394 18.33 20.85 24.32
CA GLN A 394 17.47 20.20 23.34
C GLN A 394 17.62 18.68 23.38
N GLY A 395 16.56 17.96 23.03
CA GLY A 395 16.54 16.51 22.84
C GLY A 395 16.00 16.15 21.46
N PHE A 396 16.62 15.19 20.80
CA PHE A 396 16.27 14.74 19.46
C PHE A 396 15.99 13.24 19.47
N MET A 397 14.77 12.84 19.13
CA MET A 397 14.35 11.44 19.06
C MET A 397 14.48 10.91 17.64
N TYR A 398 15.35 9.92 17.45
CA TYR A 398 15.54 9.21 16.20
C TYR A 398 14.78 7.87 16.22
N HIS A 399 14.06 7.59 15.14
CA HIS A 399 13.29 6.38 14.93
C HIS A 399 13.96 5.50 13.87
N PHE A 400 14.03 4.20 14.15
CA PHE A 400 14.56 3.18 13.25
C PHE A 400 13.48 2.08 13.08
N PRO A 401 12.70 2.11 12.00
CA PRO A 401 11.67 1.11 11.74
C PRO A 401 12.28 -0.28 11.50
N VAL A 402 11.58 -1.31 11.97
CA VAL A 402 11.97 -2.72 11.80
C VAL A 402 10.83 -3.47 11.12
N GLU A 403 11.14 -4.06 9.96
CA GLU A 403 10.26 -4.96 9.22
C GLU A 403 10.96 -6.30 9.02
N ASP A 404 10.27 -7.42 9.29
CA ASP A 404 10.80 -8.77 9.17
C ASP A 404 12.17 -9.00 9.87
N GLY A 405 12.39 -8.32 11.01
CA GLY A 405 13.64 -8.41 11.78
C GLY A 405 14.83 -7.69 11.15
N LEU A 406 14.60 -6.79 10.18
CA LEU A 406 15.62 -5.94 9.58
C LEU A 406 15.24 -4.47 9.77
N VAL A 407 16.23 -3.66 10.16
CA VAL A 407 16.09 -2.20 10.19
C VAL A 407 16.00 -1.73 8.74
N THR A 408 14.91 -1.07 8.37
CA THR A 408 14.63 -0.72 6.96
C THR A 408 15.22 0.62 6.53
N SER A 409 15.49 1.53 7.47
CA SER A 409 16.04 2.85 7.18
C SER A 409 17.10 3.31 8.18
N THR A 410 17.92 4.28 7.77
CA THR A 410 18.72 5.08 8.69
C THR A 410 17.81 5.92 9.59
N GLY A 411 18.32 6.35 10.75
CA GLY A 411 17.49 6.98 11.78
C GLY A 411 16.82 8.28 11.33
N LYS A 412 15.48 8.34 11.35
CA LYS A 412 14.67 9.54 11.08
C LYS A 412 14.43 10.29 12.39
N CYS A 413 14.75 11.59 12.44
CA CYS A 413 14.39 12.41 13.60
C CYS A 413 12.87 12.68 13.59
N ILE A 414 12.15 12.20 14.61
CA ILE A 414 10.68 12.23 14.68
C ILE A 414 10.13 13.23 15.71
N SER A 415 10.93 13.69 16.69
CA SER A 415 10.50 14.71 17.64
C SER A 415 11.68 15.46 18.25
N GLU A 416 11.45 16.73 18.57
CA GLU A 416 12.39 17.60 19.27
C GLU A 416 11.80 18.05 20.61
N TYR A 417 12.59 17.96 21.67
CA TYR A 417 12.23 18.35 23.03
C TYR A 417 13.03 19.60 23.40
N ASN A 418 12.35 20.67 23.77
CA ASN A 418 12.98 21.91 24.22
C ASN A 418 12.82 22.01 25.73
N PHE A 419 13.94 21.90 26.45
CA PHE A 419 13.96 21.86 27.90
C PHE A 419 14.01 23.27 28.50
N THR A 420 13.43 23.45 29.70
CA THR A 420 13.39 24.78 30.33
C THR A 420 14.75 25.20 30.93
N SER A 421 15.62 24.23 31.19
CA SER A 421 16.98 24.43 31.72
C SER A 421 17.92 23.29 31.31
N GLN A 422 19.20 23.38 31.68
CA GLN A 422 20.22 22.41 31.27
C GLN A 422 19.88 20.99 31.76
N VAL A 423 19.81 20.04 30.84
CA VAL A 423 19.53 18.62 31.15
C VAL A 423 20.73 17.96 31.81
N LYS A 424 20.44 17.18 32.85
CA LYS A 424 21.43 16.32 33.54
C LYS A 424 21.18 14.84 33.28
N TYR A 425 19.91 14.41 33.37
CA TYR A 425 19.52 13.01 33.23
C TYR A 425 18.20 12.89 32.48
N ILE A 426 18.01 11.79 31.78
CA ILE A 426 16.77 11.45 31.06
C ILE A 426 16.36 10.02 31.35
N ILE A 427 15.06 9.76 31.31
CA ILE A 427 14.46 8.42 31.31
C ILE A 427 13.37 8.38 30.25
N LEU A 428 13.33 7.28 29.50
CA LEU A 428 12.23 6.97 28.59
C LEU A 428 11.37 5.86 29.20
N GLN A 429 10.07 6.12 29.36
CA GLN A 429 9.04 5.10 29.53
C GLN A 429 8.44 4.73 28.18
N ALA A 430 7.54 3.74 28.11
CA ALA A 430 6.83 3.39 26.87
C ALA A 430 6.18 4.60 26.16
N TYR A 431 5.47 5.46 26.91
CA TYR A 431 4.66 6.57 26.36
C TYR A 431 5.06 7.99 26.84
N LEU A 432 6.03 8.13 27.76
CA LEU A 432 6.51 9.42 28.28
C LEU A 432 8.05 9.54 28.28
N LEU A 433 8.53 10.77 28.12
CA LEU A 433 9.91 11.17 28.41
C LEU A 433 9.96 11.96 29.73
N HIS A 434 10.91 11.62 30.59
CA HIS A 434 11.24 12.38 31.79
C HIS A 434 12.64 12.96 31.68
N ALA A 435 12.79 14.26 31.90
CA ALA A 435 14.06 14.95 31.89
C ALA A 435 14.28 15.66 33.23
N ILE A 436 15.37 15.34 33.93
CA ILE A 436 15.87 16.16 35.04
C ILE A 436 16.74 17.25 34.44
N THR A 437 16.30 18.48 34.61
CA THR A 437 17.06 19.69 34.33
C THR A 437 17.64 20.26 35.63
N GLN A 438 18.44 21.33 35.53
CA GLN A 438 18.93 22.04 36.72
C GLN A 438 17.81 22.63 37.59
N THR A 439 16.63 22.88 37.01
CA THR A 439 15.49 23.50 37.71
C THR A 439 14.49 22.45 38.23
N GLY A 440 14.41 21.27 37.63
CA GLY A 440 13.52 20.21 38.10
C GLY A 440 13.30 19.07 37.11
N LEU A 441 12.30 18.24 37.42
CA LEU A 441 11.78 17.18 36.58
C LEU A 441 10.73 17.72 35.62
N GLU A 442 10.94 17.48 34.33
CA GLU A 442 10.04 17.80 33.23
C GLU A 442 9.57 16.50 32.57
N THR A 443 8.27 16.41 32.24
CA THR A 443 7.66 15.23 31.62
C THR A 443 6.99 15.60 30.30
N TYR A 444 7.24 14.81 29.24
CA TYR A 444 6.81 15.07 27.86
C TYR A 444 6.12 13.86 27.20
N THR A 445 5.18 14.11 26.29
CA THR A 445 4.60 13.09 25.39
C THR A 445 5.58 12.64 24.30
N LEU A 446 5.33 11.47 23.71
CA LEU A 446 6.17 10.87 22.66
C LEU A 446 5.45 10.77 21.31
N ARG A 447 6.22 10.74 20.21
CA ARG A 447 5.72 10.51 18.84
C ARG A 447 6.11 9.16 18.25
N SER A 448 6.59 8.26 19.09
CA SER A 448 7.08 6.94 18.66
C SER A 448 6.01 6.10 18.00
N ILE A 449 4.80 6.07 18.56
CA ILE A 449 3.68 5.34 17.96
C ILE A 449 3.26 5.97 16.63
N HIS A 450 3.35 7.31 16.49
CA HIS A 450 2.97 7.96 15.25
C HIS A 450 3.86 7.52 14.09
N ALA A 451 5.17 7.42 14.35
CA ALA A 451 6.13 6.97 13.34
C ALA A 451 5.89 5.51 12.94
N ILE A 452 5.58 4.64 13.91
CA ILE A 452 5.29 3.22 13.64
C ILE A 452 4.06 3.06 12.73
N GLU A 453 3.01 3.84 12.95
CA GLU A 453 1.78 3.76 12.16
C GLU A 453 1.92 4.43 10.79
N GLU A 454 2.64 5.56 10.70
CA GLU A 454 2.99 6.22 9.44
C GLU A 454 3.77 5.27 8.51
N ASP A 455 4.78 4.58 9.05
CA ASP A 455 5.61 3.65 8.28
C ASP A 455 4.79 2.42 7.81
N ARG A 456 3.78 2.01 8.57
CA ARG A 456 2.88 0.89 8.22
C ARG A 456 1.71 1.26 7.31
N GLN A 457 1.54 2.54 6.98
CA GLN A 457 0.40 3.04 6.21
C GLN A 457 -0.96 2.70 6.86
N GLU A 458 -1.03 2.65 8.20
CA GLU A 458 -2.32 2.53 8.87
C GLU A 458 -3.08 3.87 8.75
N ALA A 459 -4.34 3.83 8.30
CA ALA A 459 -5.10 4.99 7.83
C ALA A 459 -5.36 6.09 8.87
N ILE A 460 -5.16 5.82 10.17
CA ILE A 460 -5.58 6.71 11.27
C ILE A 460 -4.39 6.97 12.17
N CYS A 461 -3.61 7.99 11.87
CA CYS A 461 -2.52 8.43 12.73
C CYS A 461 -2.38 9.95 12.68
N PRO A 462 -2.31 10.66 13.83
CA PRO A 462 -1.91 12.05 13.84
C PRO A 462 -0.50 12.22 13.27
N SER A 463 -0.19 13.41 12.75
CA SER A 463 1.09 13.60 12.05
C SER A 463 2.26 13.52 13.02
N VAL A 464 3.34 12.83 12.63
CA VAL A 464 4.61 12.82 13.39
C VAL A 464 5.16 14.25 13.59
N ASN A 465 4.80 15.19 12.71
CA ASN A 465 5.25 16.59 12.79
C ASN A 465 4.54 17.39 13.89
N GLU A 466 3.53 16.83 14.56
CA GLU A 466 2.85 17.51 15.66
C GLU A 466 3.80 17.70 16.86
N PRO A 467 3.89 18.92 17.42
CA PRO A 467 4.82 19.23 18.50
C PRO A 467 4.46 18.41 19.73
N VAL A 468 5.49 17.97 20.46
CA VAL A 468 5.33 17.27 21.74
C VAL A 468 4.74 18.20 22.81
N CYS A 469 4.04 17.61 23.78
CA CYS A 469 3.42 18.33 24.89
C CYS A 469 4.17 18.05 26.20
N GLN A 470 4.41 19.10 26.98
CA GLN A 470 4.88 18.99 28.36
C GLN A 470 3.69 18.79 29.28
N ILE A 471 3.65 17.68 30.01
CA ILE A 471 2.54 17.33 30.92
C ILE A 471 2.86 17.73 32.38
N GLY A 472 4.14 17.91 32.69
CA GLY A 472 4.57 18.13 34.07
C GLY A 472 5.86 18.90 34.23
N LEU A 473 5.91 19.69 35.30
CA LEU A 473 7.11 20.37 35.79
C LEU A 473 7.11 20.35 37.32
N ARG A 474 8.12 19.72 37.94
CA ARG A 474 8.27 19.64 39.40
C ARG A 474 9.71 19.93 39.80
N GLN A 475 9.91 20.83 40.75
CA GLN A 475 11.25 21.25 41.17
C GLN A 475 11.94 20.21 42.05
N PHE A 476 13.21 19.94 41.78
CA PHE A 476 14.10 19.12 42.59
C PHE A 476 15.50 19.75 42.58
N PHE A 477 16.13 19.83 43.76
CA PHE A 477 17.46 20.42 43.91
C PHE A 477 18.52 19.35 44.15
N GLY A 478 19.77 19.65 43.81
CA GLY A 478 20.91 18.79 44.14
C GLY A 478 20.85 17.38 43.54
N VAL A 479 20.13 17.16 42.43
CA VAL A 479 19.95 15.83 41.84
C VAL A 479 21.29 15.26 41.37
N VAL A 480 21.58 14.03 41.84
CA VAL A 480 22.80 13.25 41.58
C VAL A 480 22.52 12.06 40.66
N ASN A 481 21.31 11.50 40.69
CA ASN A 481 20.94 10.40 39.82
C ASN A 481 19.42 10.31 39.61
N LEU A 482 19.03 9.63 38.54
CA LEU A 482 17.65 9.44 38.10
C LEU A 482 17.50 8.00 37.58
N LEU A 483 16.59 7.23 38.17
CA LEU A 483 16.38 5.80 37.85
C LEU A 483 14.89 5.49 37.61
N LEU A 484 14.62 4.47 36.78
CA LEU A 484 13.27 3.97 36.49
C LEU A 484 13.11 2.56 37.07
N THR A 485 11.98 2.31 37.73
CA THR A 485 11.46 0.96 38.01
C THR A 485 10.13 0.76 37.28
N LYS A 486 9.49 -0.40 37.44
CA LYS A 486 8.17 -0.64 36.85
C LYS A 486 7.14 0.39 37.32
N SER A 487 7.19 0.76 38.59
CA SER A 487 6.16 1.59 39.22
C SER A 487 6.68 2.93 39.76
N PHE A 488 7.98 3.21 39.71
CA PHE A 488 8.56 4.42 40.32
C PHE A 488 9.63 5.10 39.46
N ILE A 489 9.67 6.42 39.53
CA ILE A 489 10.88 7.21 39.24
C ILE A 489 11.60 7.48 40.55
N VAL A 490 12.88 7.14 40.61
CA VAL A 490 13.73 7.36 41.77
C VAL A 490 14.71 8.48 41.49
N ILE A 491 14.70 9.52 42.33
CA ILE A 491 15.60 10.66 42.24
C ILE A 491 16.48 10.66 43.48
N LEU A 492 17.80 10.64 43.28
CA LEU A 492 18.78 10.81 44.35
C LEU A 492 19.23 12.25 44.38
N SER A 493 19.19 12.86 45.55
CA SER A 493 19.56 14.26 45.78
C SER A 493 20.57 14.37 46.92
N SER A 494 21.59 15.18 46.71
CA SER A 494 22.56 15.56 47.72
C SER A 494 22.30 16.99 48.20
N SER A 495 22.39 17.19 49.51
CA SER A 495 22.15 18.46 50.20
C SER A 495 23.42 19.29 50.42
N SER A 496 24.54 18.96 49.75
CA SER A 496 25.87 19.43 50.14
C SER A 496 26.06 20.96 50.14
N ASP A 497 25.88 21.57 51.31
CA ASP A 497 26.78 22.62 51.81
C ASP A 497 28.02 21.93 52.38
N SER A 498 29.16 22.17 51.75
CA SER A 498 30.43 21.43 51.90
C SER A 498 31.15 21.56 53.27
N ASN A 499 30.46 21.97 54.34
CA ASN A 499 31.09 22.38 55.60
C ASN A 499 30.61 21.67 56.89
N SER A 500 29.76 20.63 56.84
CA SER A 500 29.37 19.90 58.06
C SER A 500 29.74 18.41 57.99
N ASN A 501 30.64 17.98 58.88
CA ASN A 501 31.03 16.57 59.15
C ASN A 501 29.89 15.73 59.79
N ALA A 502 28.62 16.06 59.51
CA ALA A 502 27.48 15.29 59.97
C ALA A 502 27.06 14.34 58.85
N ASN A 503 27.07 13.02 59.13
CA ASN A 503 26.63 11.90 58.29
C ASN A 503 26.15 12.29 56.88
N ASN A 504 26.98 12.07 55.86
CA ASN A 504 26.69 12.29 54.43
C ASN A 504 25.50 11.43 53.96
N LEU A 505 24.29 11.81 54.36
CA LEU A 505 23.03 11.17 53.95
C LEU A 505 22.51 11.86 52.70
N GLN A 506 22.22 11.08 51.66
CA GLN A 506 21.49 11.54 50.49
C GLN A 506 20.00 11.29 50.64
N THR A 507 19.19 12.13 49.99
CA THR A 507 17.74 11.99 49.96
C THR A 507 17.33 11.17 48.73
N VAL A 508 16.50 10.16 48.95
CA VAL A 508 15.88 9.32 47.92
C VAL A 508 14.42 9.72 47.78
N TYR A 509 14.05 10.29 46.64
CA TYR A 509 12.66 10.55 46.28
C TYR A 509 12.16 9.41 45.40
N SER A 510 11.09 8.74 45.79
CA SER A 510 10.43 7.72 44.97
C SER A 510 9.06 8.24 44.55
N LEU A 511 8.91 8.58 43.28
CA LEU A 511 7.68 9.09 42.67
C LEU A 511 6.95 7.91 42.03
N ARG A 512 5.78 7.55 42.55
CA ARG A 512 4.98 6.45 42.00
C ARG A 512 4.36 6.90 40.67
N LEU A 513 4.54 6.10 39.64
CA LEU A 513 4.02 6.32 38.30
C LEU A 513 2.51 6.08 38.26
N SER A 514 1.79 7.00 37.63
CA SER A 514 0.37 6.83 37.29
C SER A 514 0.23 5.94 36.06
N THR A 515 -0.88 5.21 35.95
CA THR A 515 -1.20 4.42 34.75
C THR A 515 -1.55 5.33 33.57
N ALA A 516 -1.43 4.80 32.35
CA ALA A 516 -1.83 5.52 31.13
C ALA A 516 -3.30 5.96 31.20
N GLY A 517 -4.19 5.10 31.69
CA GLY A 517 -5.60 5.42 31.94
C GLY A 517 -5.80 6.61 32.89
N THR A 518 -5.03 6.69 33.99
CA THR A 518 -5.15 7.80 34.96
C THR A 518 -4.73 9.14 34.33
N ILE A 519 -3.62 9.14 33.60
CA ILE A 519 -3.14 10.33 32.89
C ILE A 519 -4.16 10.75 31.82
N TYR A 520 -4.72 9.78 31.09
CA TYR A 520 -5.79 10.04 30.12
C TYR A 520 -7.01 10.69 30.78
N THR A 521 -7.47 10.19 31.93
CA THR A 521 -8.63 10.78 32.62
C THR A 521 -8.38 12.22 33.08
N ASP A 522 -7.16 12.54 33.51
CA ASP A 522 -6.79 13.91 33.86
C ASP A 522 -6.78 14.83 32.64
N ILE A 523 -6.19 14.38 31.53
CA ILE A 523 -6.20 15.11 30.26
C ILE A 523 -7.63 15.31 29.75
N LEU A 524 -8.47 14.27 29.85
CA LEU A 524 -9.88 14.33 29.45
C LEU A 524 -10.68 15.31 30.30
N ALA A 525 -10.43 15.37 31.62
CA ALA A 525 -11.08 16.33 32.50
C ALA A 525 -10.77 17.78 32.10
N VAL A 526 -9.53 18.07 31.69
CA VAL A 526 -9.14 19.38 31.15
C VAL A 526 -9.75 19.60 29.77
N ALA A 527 -9.74 18.59 28.90
CA ALA A 527 -10.32 18.67 27.56
C ALA A 527 -11.83 18.98 27.62
N ALA A 528 -12.57 18.34 28.52
CA ALA A 528 -14.02 18.50 28.69
C ALA A 528 -14.44 19.95 28.96
N LEU A 529 -13.58 20.77 29.57
CA LEU A 529 -13.83 22.20 29.78
C LEU A 529 -13.83 23.00 28.47
N HIS A 530 -13.24 22.46 27.42
CA HIS A 530 -13.06 23.11 26.12
C HIS A 530 -13.94 22.55 25.01
N THR A 531 -14.75 21.51 25.28
CA THR A 531 -15.55 20.78 24.28
C THR A 531 -16.33 21.70 23.35
N PHE A 532 -17.04 22.68 23.90
CA PHE A 532 -17.84 23.63 23.12
C PHE A 532 -17.22 25.03 23.02
N SER A 533 -16.35 25.44 23.95
CA SER A 533 -15.74 26.77 23.95
C SER A 533 -14.56 26.90 22.99
N ALA A 534 -13.75 25.83 22.86
CA ALA A 534 -12.57 25.77 22.02
C ALA A 534 -12.38 24.36 21.44
N PRO A 535 -13.20 23.95 20.45
CA PRO A 535 -13.23 22.57 19.96
C PRO A 535 -11.88 22.06 19.41
N SER A 536 -11.05 22.96 18.84
CA SER A 536 -9.71 22.60 18.39
C SER A 536 -8.77 22.22 19.53
N VAL A 537 -8.87 22.89 20.69
CA VAL A 537 -8.10 22.57 21.89
C VAL A 537 -8.59 21.25 22.50
N TYR A 538 -9.92 21.04 22.51
CA TYR A 538 -10.51 19.76 22.91
C TYR A 538 -9.97 18.59 22.09
N CYS A 539 -9.99 18.68 20.76
CA CYS A 539 -9.48 17.64 19.87
C CYS A 539 -7.96 17.40 20.05
N GLN A 540 -7.18 18.46 20.23
CA GLN A 540 -5.74 18.32 20.49
C GLN A 540 -5.47 17.55 21.79
N LEU A 541 -6.09 17.95 22.90
CA LEU A 541 -5.93 17.26 24.19
C LEU A 541 -6.42 15.81 24.14
N LEU A 542 -7.57 15.58 23.50
CA LEU A 542 -8.13 14.25 23.33
C LEU A 542 -7.22 13.36 22.46
N SER A 543 -6.65 13.89 21.39
CA SER A 543 -5.69 13.18 20.52
C SER A 543 -4.38 12.84 21.25
N GLU A 544 -3.86 13.74 22.10
CA GLU A 544 -2.70 13.44 22.95
C GLU A 544 -3.03 12.30 23.93
N GLY A 545 -4.17 12.37 24.62
CA GLY A 545 -4.62 11.32 25.53
C GLY A 545 -4.82 9.98 24.82
N HIS A 546 -5.47 9.99 23.65
CA HIS A 546 -5.67 8.82 22.80
C HIS A 546 -4.35 8.16 22.40
N THR A 547 -3.34 8.96 22.06
CA THR A 547 -2.01 8.47 21.71
C THR A 547 -1.32 7.74 22.85
N LEU A 548 -1.44 8.26 24.08
CA LEU A 548 -0.88 7.62 25.27
C LEU A 548 -1.50 6.24 25.47
N LEU A 549 -2.84 6.14 25.39
CA LEU A 549 -3.56 4.87 25.48
C LEU A 549 -3.18 3.91 24.35
N ARG A 550 -3.12 4.39 23.10
CA ARG A 550 -2.72 3.58 21.93
C ARG A 550 -1.33 2.98 22.13
N THR A 551 -0.38 3.79 22.58
CA THR A 551 0.99 3.33 22.84
C THR A 551 0.99 2.23 23.90
N ALA A 552 0.26 2.43 25.00
CA ALA A 552 0.17 1.48 26.11
C ALA A 552 -0.44 0.12 25.73
N ILE A 553 -1.38 0.09 24.78
CA ILE A 553 -2.02 -1.17 24.34
C ILE A 553 -1.30 -1.85 23.17
N SER A 554 -0.61 -1.08 22.31
CA SER A 554 -0.07 -1.60 21.05
C SER A 554 1.39 -2.03 21.16
N VAL A 555 2.19 -1.38 22.02
CA VAL A 555 3.65 -1.52 22.04
C VAL A 555 4.19 -1.60 23.46
N SER A 556 5.21 -2.43 23.67
CA SER A 556 5.95 -2.54 24.93
C SER A 556 7.46 -2.36 24.70
N ASP A 557 8.16 -1.83 25.69
CA ASP A 557 9.62 -1.72 25.75
C ASP A 557 10.28 -2.82 26.61
N VAL A 558 9.49 -3.76 27.16
CA VAL A 558 9.96 -4.87 28.01
C VAL A 558 9.46 -6.21 27.49
N ILE A 559 10.32 -7.23 27.50
CA ILE A 559 10.05 -8.59 26.97
C ILE A 559 9.20 -9.46 27.91
N ASN A 560 8.96 -9.03 29.16
CA ASN A 560 8.38 -9.90 30.18
C ASN A 560 6.84 -9.95 30.14
N TRP A 561 6.31 -10.70 29.17
CA TRP A 561 4.88 -10.83 28.84
C TRP A 561 4.00 -11.35 29.99
N ASP A 562 4.54 -12.14 30.92
CA ASP A 562 3.77 -12.72 32.05
C ASP A 562 3.31 -11.67 33.08
N SER A 563 3.90 -10.47 33.06
CA SER A 563 3.63 -9.38 34.02
C SER A 563 2.88 -8.19 33.43
N GLN A 564 2.56 -8.23 32.14
CA GLN A 564 1.78 -7.22 31.41
C GLN A 564 0.53 -7.90 30.86
N ARG A 565 -0.40 -8.28 31.76
CA ARG A 565 -1.79 -8.43 31.31
C ARG A 565 -2.20 -7.06 30.80
N LEU A 566 -2.65 -6.99 29.55
CA LEU A 566 -3.35 -5.82 29.02
C LEU A 566 -4.40 -5.42 30.08
N ASP A 567 -4.22 -4.27 30.71
CA ASP A 567 -5.21 -3.81 31.68
C ASP A 567 -6.52 -3.64 30.90
N SER A 568 -7.52 -4.47 31.20
CA SER A 568 -8.80 -4.44 30.46
C SER A 568 -9.41 -3.03 30.48
N CYS A 569 -9.13 -2.28 31.56
CA CYS A 569 -9.49 -0.89 31.72
C CYS A 569 -8.87 0.03 30.66
N ASP A 570 -7.58 -0.12 30.32
CA ASP A 570 -6.90 0.75 29.33
C ASP A 570 -7.42 0.46 27.92
N ALA A 571 -7.77 -0.79 27.61
CA ALA A 571 -8.39 -1.16 26.33
C ALA A 571 -9.82 -0.59 26.19
N GLU A 572 -10.60 -0.57 27.28
CA GLU A 572 -11.92 0.07 27.31
C GLU A 572 -11.81 1.59 27.17
N LEU A 573 -10.89 2.22 27.91
CA LEU A 573 -10.60 3.66 27.78
C LEU A 573 -10.11 4.02 26.38
N TYR A 574 -9.31 3.17 25.73
CA TYR A 574 -8.90 3.37 24.34
C TYR A 574 -10.11 3.38 23.40
N ARG A 575 -11.02 2.41 23.53
CA ARG A 575 -12.25 2.39 22.72
C ARG A 575 -13.13 3.61 22.95
N GLU A 576 -13.27 4.06 24.20
CA GLU A 576 -14.03 5.28 24.50
C GLU A 576 -13.33 6.53 23.95
N SER A 577 -12.00 6.61 24.01
CA SER A 577 -11.24 7.72 23.42
C SER A 577 -11.43 7.77 21.89
N SER A 578 -11.44 6.63 21.21
CA SER A 578 -11.78 6.53 19.78
C SER A 578 -13.23 6.96 19.52
N ALA A 579 -14.17 6.59 20.39
CA ALA A 579 -15.57 7.00 20.27
C ALA A 579 -15.75 8.51 20.39
N LEU A 580 -15.02 9.16 21.30
CA LEU A 580 -15.03 10.63 21.48
C LEU A 580 -14.40 11.35 20.28
N LEU A 581 -13.30 10.81 19.72
CA LEU A 581 -12.72 11.35 18.49
C LEU A 581 -13.67 11.22 17.30
N ALA A 582 -14.35 10.07 17.17
CA ALA A 582 -15.38 9.88 16.16
C ALA A 582 -16.51 10.92 16.30
N GLU A 583 -17.00 11.16 17.52
CA GLU A 583 -18.02 12.18 17.82
C GLU A 583 -17.55 13.60 17.45
N TYR A 584 -16.29 13.95 17.74
CA TYR A 584 -15.72 15.24 17.35
C TYR A 584 -15.66 15.43 15.83
N TYR A 585 -15.11 14.45 15.10
CA TYR A 585 -14.86 14.55 13.67
C TYR A 585 -16.16 14.45 12.83
N LEU A 586 -17.11 13.62 13.24
CA LEU A 586 -18.43 13.52 12.58
C LEU A 586 -19.32 14.75 12.80
N THR A 587 -18.95 15.66 13.70
CA THR A 587 -19.69 16.91 13.96
C THR A 587 -19.06 18.13 13.30
N ARG A 588 -18.02 17.92 12.47
CA ARG A 588 -17.41 18.97 11.66
C ARG A 588 -18.12 19.12 10.32
N ASP A 589 -17.69 20.08 9.51
CA ASP A 589 -18.35 20.44 8.25
C ASP A 589 -17.63 19.90 7.01
N THR A 590 -16.48 19.24 7.15
CA THR A 590 -15.67 18.78 6.00
C THR A 590 -15.69 17.26 5.82
N GLU A 591 -15.68 16.82 4.55
CA GLU A 591 -15.69 15.38 4.21
C GLU A 591 -14.42 14.66 4.66
N GLU A 592 -13.25 15.31 4.58
CA GLU A 592 -11.98 14.76 5.09
C GLU A 592 -12.05 14.43 6.58
N GLU A 593 -12.68 15.28 7.37
CA GLU A 593 -12.92 15.04 8.80
C GLU A 593 -13.95 13.92 9.01
N TRP A 594 -15.00 13.82 8.18
CA TRP A 594 -15.96 12.73 8.31
C TRP A 594 -15.36 11.35 8.01
N ILE A 595 -14.42 11.26 7.06
CA ILE A 595 -13.65 10.03 6.79
C ILE A 595 -12.93 9.60 8.08
N ILE A 596 -12.18 10.52 8.68
CA ILE A 596 -11.45 10.27 9.94
C ILE A 596 -12.42 9.87 11.07
N GLY A 597 -13.58 10.52 11.15
CA GLY A 597 -14.62 10.21 12.14
C GLY A 597 -15.21 8.81 11.96
N TYR A 598 -15.48 8.39 10.72
CA TYR A 598 -15.91 7.03 10.40
C TYR A 598 -14.85 6.01 10.83
N ASP A 599 -13.60 6.27 10.51
CA ASP A 599 -12.50 5.37 10.83
C ASP A 599 -12.28 5.20 12.34
N TYR A 600 -12.36 6.29 13.12
CA TYR A 600 -12.33 6.21 14.59
C TYR A 600 -13.52 5.43 15.18
N SER A 601 -14.70 5.50 14.56
CA SER A 601 -15.85 4.71 15.01
C SER A 601 -15.63 3.20 14.83
N GLN A 602 -14.89 2.81 13.79
CA GLN A 602 -14.48 1.41 13.56
C GLN A 602 -13.45 0.97 14.60
N LEU A 603 -12.47 1.81 14.92
CA LEU A 603 -11.52 1.55 16.01
C LEU A 603 -12.22 1.37 17.37
N ALA A 604 -13.25 2.17 17.64
CA ALA A 604 -14.07 2.07 18.84
C ALA A 604 -14.98 0.80 18.85
N LYS A 605 -15.16 0.15 17.69
CA LYS A 605 -16.10 -0.96 17.47
C LYS A 605 -17.52 -0.58 17.86
N LEU A 606 -17.99 0.56 17.35
CA LEU A 606 -19.34 1.06 17.59
C LEU A 606 -20.32 0.55 16.54
N GLU A 607 -21.51 0.17 16.98
CA GLU A 607 -22.64 -0.13 16.10
C GLU A 607 -23.34 1.18 15.66
N PRO A 608 -24.01 1.21 14.50
CA PRO A 608 -24.65 2.43 13.99
C PRO A 608 -25.64 3.08 14.96
N THR A 609 -26.39 2.30 15.73
CA THR A 609 -27.31 2.80 16.76
C THR A 609 -26.59 3.57 17.85
N GLN A 610 -25.42 3.08 18.27
CA GLN A 610 -24.61 3.74 19.29
C GLN A 610 -24.07 5.08 18.77
N VAL A 611 -23.64 5.13 17.51
CA VAL A 611 -23.20 6.40 16.89
C VAL A 611 -24.34 7.41 16.82
N ILE A 612 -25.53 6.99 16.39
CA ILE A 612 -26.72 7.87 16.33
C ILE A 612 -27.08 8.41 17.73
N GLU A 613 -27.14 7.54 18.74
CA GLU A 613 -27.47 7.95 20.12
C GLU A 613 -26.44 8.93 20.68
N ARG A 614 -25.14 8.68 20.44
CA ARG A 614 -24.05 9.55 20.87
C ARG A 614 -24.12 10.92 20.22
N LEU A 615 -24.30 11.00 18.90
CA LEU A 615 -24.41 12.28 18.19
C LEU A 615 -25.67 13.07 18.60
N LYS A 616 -26.81 12.40 18.81
CA LYS A 616 -28.04 13.05 19.33
C LYS A 616 -27.84 13.58 20.74
N ARG A 617 -27.16 12.84 21.61
CA ARG A 617 -26.78 13.28 22.96
C ARG A 617 -25.86 14.50 22.90
N PHE A 618 -24.80 14.44 22.10
CA PHE A 618 -23.83 15.53 21.96
C PHE A 618 -24.48 16.80 21.40
N GLN A 619 -25.39 16.68 20.43
CA GLN A 619 -26.15 17.82 19.91
C GLN A 619 -27.06 18.45 20.99
N LYS A 620 -27.64 17.63 21.88
CA LYS A 620 -28.46 18.12 23.00
C LYS A 620 -27.61 18.87 24.03
N GLU A 621 -26.41 18.37 24.33
CA GLU A 621 -25.45 19.02 25.23
C GLU A 621 -24.96 20.36 24.64
N ALA A 622 -24.67 20.41 23.34
CA ALA A 622 -24.32 21.66 22.65
C ALA A 622 -25.43 22.71 22.76
N LYS A 623 -26.70 22.30 22.57
CA LYS A 623 -27.87 23.19 22.70
C LYS A 623 -28.05 23.73 24.12
N GLN A 624 -27.71 22.94 25.15
CA GLN A 624 -27.72 23.41 26.55
C GLN A 624 -26.65 24.47 26.81
N CYS A 625 -25.53 24.40 26.10
CA CYS A 625 -24.44 25.36 26.14
C CYS A 625 -24.60 26.53 25.14
N GLU A 626 -25.80 26.71 24.55
CA GLU A 626 -26.09 27.75 23.56
C GLU A 626 -25.25 27.70 22.26
N VAL A 627 -24.70 26.52 21.92
CA VAL A 627 -23.94 26.30 20.67
C VAL A 627 -24.81 25.58 19.64
N SER A 628 -24.92 26.16 18.44
CA SER A 628 -25.58 25.52 17.29
C SER A 628 -24.64 24.52 16.62
N LEU A 629 -24.92 23.24 16.77
CA LEU A 629 -24.18 22.14 16.14
C LEU A 629 -25.12 21.36 15.19
N ASP A 630 -24.73 21.24 13.93
CA ASP A 630 -25.41 20.39 12.96
C ASP A 630 -24.64 19.06 12.79
N CYS A 631 -25.25 17.96 13.22
CA CYS A 631 -24.66 16.62 13.11
C CYS A 631 -25.17 15.88 11.86
N THR A 632 -26.09 16.48 11.10
CA THR A 632 -26.85 15.77 10.05
C THR A 632 -25.95 15.35 8.89
N SER A 633 -25.05 16.22 8.43
CA SER A 633 -24.14 15.95 7.31
C SER A 633 -23.16 14.80 7.62
N GLY A 634 -22.44 14.87 8.74
CA GLY A 634 -21.50 13.83 9.13
C GLY A 634 -22.19 12.51 9.51
N LEU A 635 -23.38 12.54 10.14
CA LEU A 635 -24.17 11.32 10.37
C LEU A 635 -24.64 10.67 9.07
N THR A 636 -25.04 11.50 8.08
CA THR A 636 -25.43 11.01 6.75
C THR A 636 -24.24 10.36 6.04
N TYR A 637 -23.06 10.98 6.12
CA TYR A 637 -21.82 10.41 5.61
C TYR A 637 -21.51 9.05 6.27
N TYR A 638 -21.52 9.00 7.61
CA TYR A 638 -21.26 7.78 8.37
C TYR A 638 -22.19 6.64 7.96
N LEU A 639 -23.51 6.87 7.94
CA LEU A 639 -24.50 5.85 7.60
C LEU A 639 -24.37 5.41 6.13
N ARG A 640 -24.09 6.34 5.21
CA ARG A 640 -23.81 6.03 3.80
C ARG A 640 -22.61 5.09 3.67
N THR A 641 -21.47 5.48 4.23
CA THR A 641 -20.21 4.73 4.12
C THR A 641 -20.30 3.37 4.81
N TRP A 642 -20.97 3.31 5.97
CA TRP A 642 -21.21 2.05 6.68
C TRP A 642 -22.06 1.08 5.85
N ILE A 643 -23.15 1.55 5.21
CA ILE A 643 -24.00 0.71 4.34
C ILE A 643 -23.24 0.15 3.14
N LEU A 644 -22.35 0.95 2.55
CA LEU A 644 -21.53 0.51 1.42
C LEU A 644 -20.51 -0.56 1.85
N ASN A 645 -19.95 -0.45 3.05
CA ASN A 645 -18.94 -1.39 3.56
C ASN A 645 -19.54 -2.67 4.18
N CYS A 646 -20.81 -2.67 4.60
CA CYS A 646 -21.43 -3.82 5.24
C CYS A 646 -21.79 -5.00 4.33
N GLY A 647 -21.82 -4.80 3.01
CA GLY A 647 -22.17 -5.86 2.05
C GLY A 647 -23.57 -6.44 2.29
N ASP A 648 -23.72 -7.76 2.06
CA ASP A 648 -25.01 -8.47 2.06
C ASP A 648 -25.45 -9.01 3.44
N ASP A 649 -24.69 -8.72 4.51
CA ASP A 649 -24.96 -9.19 5.88
C ASP A 649 -26.15 -8.44 6.51
N SER A 650 -27.38 -8.80 6.14
CA SER A 650 -28.63 -8.23 6.66
C SER A 650 -28.78 -8.32 8.19
N ASN A 651 -28.07 -9.25 8.84
CA ASN A 651 -28.09 -9.45 10.30
C ASN A 651 -27.36 -8.36 11.10
N LYS A 652 -26.54 -7.51 10.46
CA LYS A 652 -25.82 -6.42 11.15
C LYS A 652 -26.59 -5.09 11.17
N LEU A 653 -27.67 -4.95 10.40
CA LEU A 653 -28.42 -3.69 10.35
C LEU A 653 -29.54 -3.61 11.36
N SER A 654 -29.51 -2.54 12.17
CA SER A 654 -30.66 -2.13 12.95
C SER A 654 -31.67 -1.39 12.07
N ALA A 655 -32.95 -1.76 12.18
CA ALA A 655 -34.07 -1.05 11.53
C ALA A 655 -34.10 0.45 11.91
N SER A 656 -33.59 0.80 13.10
CA SER A 656 -33.49 2.18 13.58
C SER A 656 -32.53 3.03 12.74
N ALA A 657 -31.35 2.50 12.38
CA ALA A 657 -30.35 3.26 11.61
C ALA A 657 -30.84 3.55 10.18
N LEU A 658 -31.53 2.59 9.57
CA LEU A 658 -32.14 2.76 8.24
C LEU A 658 -33.27 3.80 8.26
N SER A 659 -34.11 3.79 9.31
CA SER A 659 -35.17 4.80 9.45
C SER A 659 -34.61 6.21 9.65
N GLU A 660 -33.51 6.36 10.39
CA GLU A 660 -32.85 7.64 10.58
C GLU A 660 -32.24 8.16 9.28
N LEU A 661 -31.58 7.30 8.50
CA LEU A 661 -31.04 7.65 7.19
C LEU A 661 -32.14 8.14 6.23
N GLN A 662 -33.31 7.49 6.24
CA GLN A 662 -34.46 7.92 5.43
C GLN A 662 -34.98 9.30 5.84
N ASN A 663 -35.00 9.59 7.15
CA ASN A 663 -35.40 10.90 7.64
C ASN A 663 -34.38 11.97 7.23
N LEU A 664 -33.08 11.67 7.33
CA LEU A 664 -32.00 12.61 7.00
C LEU A 664 -31.88 12.84 5.48
N SER A 665 -32.08 11.81 4.67
CA SER A 665 -32.03 11.92 3.20
C SER A 665 -33.17 12.75 2.61
N SER A 666 -34.28 12.90 3.34
CA SER A 666 -35.36 13.84 2.97
C SER A 666 -34.95 15.32 3.04
N CYS A 667 -33.82 15.62 3.72
CA CYS A 667 -33.31 16.97 3.96
C CYS A 667 -32.10 17.36 3.10
N ILE A 668 -31.45 16.41 2.40
CA ILE A 668 -30.16 16.63 1.72
C ILE A 668 -30.27 16.28 0.22
N THR A 669 -30.12 17.29 -0.63
CA THR A 669 -29.99 17.14 -2.09
C THR A 669 -28.52 16.93 -2.46
N SER A 670 -28.20 15.92 -3.27
CA SER A 670 -26.82 15.70 -3.74
C SER A 670 -26.38 16.80 -4.73
N GLU A 671 -25.06 17.00 -4.87
CA GLU A 671 -24.46 17.95 -5.83
C GLU A 671 -24.86 17.67 -7.30
N ASN A 672 -25.32 16.45 -7.60
CA ASN A 672 -25.75 16.01 -8.94
C ASN A 672 -27.25 16.18 -9.20
N ASN A 673 -27.96 17.04 -8.44
CA ASN A 673 -29.41 17.26 -8.54
C ASN A 673 -30.31 16.02 -8.31
N GLY A 674 -29.77 14.88 -7.88
CA GLY A 674 -30.51 13.65 -7.57
C GLY A 674 -30.70 13.40 -6.06
N CYS A 675 -31.63 12.52 -5.70
CA CYS A 675 -31.82 12.11 -4.31
C CYS A 675 -30.66 11.23 -3.84
N LEU A 676 -30.06 11.51 -2.67
CA LEU A 676 -29.01 10.67 -2.07
C LEU A 676 -29.46 9.20 -1.93
N LEU A 677 -30.76 9.01 -1.65
CA LEU A 677 -31.37 7.70 -1.52
C LEU A 677 -31.36 6.92 -2.84
N SER A 678 -31.49 7.60 -3.98
CA SER A 678 -31.44 6.97 -5.31
C SER A 678 -30.07 6.36 -5.58
N THR A 679 -28.97 7.08 -5.27
CA THR A 679 -27.60 6.52 -5.37
C THR A 679 -27.41 5.31 -4.47
N LEU A 680 -27.87 5.41 -3.22
CA LEU A 680 -27.72 4.34 -2.23
C LEU A 680 -28.51 3.07 -2.57
N VAL A 681 -29.72 3.22 -3.14
CA VAL A 681 -30.55 2.10 -3.61
C VAL A 681 -29.86 1.33 -4.73
N LEU A 682 -29.18 2.04 -5.64
CA LEU A 682 -28.44 1.42 -6.73
C LEU A 682 -27.15 0.72 -6.24
N GLN A 683 -26.52 1.26 -5.20
CA GLN A 683 -25.26 0.73 -4.64
C GLN A 683 -25.44 -0.43 -3.65
N SER A 684 -26.53 -0.44 -2.86
CA SER A 684 -26.71 -1.43 -1.77
C SER A 684 -28.01 -2.24 -1.91
N PRO A 685 -27.96 -3.58 -1.83
CA PRO A 685 -29.15 -4.43 -1.86
C PRO A 685 -30.01 -4.33 -0.60
N LEU A 686 -29.45 -3.89 0.53
CA LEU A 686 -30.14 -3.82 1.82
C LEU A 686 -31.36 -2.87 1.78
N LEU A 687 -31.23 -1.74 1.09
CA LEU A 687 -32.31 -0.76 0.92
C LEU A 687 -33.40 -1.23 -0.06
N ARG A 688 -33.10 -2.21 -0.92
CA ARG A 688 -34.08 -2.85 -1.81
C ARG A 688 -34.99 -3.82 -1.07
N GLN A 689 -34.57 -4.31 0.10
CA GLN A 689 -35.33 -5.26 0.91
C GLN A 689 -36.06 -4.59 2.09
N PHE A 690 -35.53 -3.48 2.62
CA PHE A 690 -36.06 -2.82 3.81
C PHE A 690 -36.87 -1.56 3.48
N SER A 691 -38.13 -1.50 3.96
CA SER A 691 -39.01 -0.31 3.93
C SER A 691 -39.17 0.37 2.56
N VAL A 692 -39.25 -0.45 1.51
CA VAL A 692 -39.33 -0.03 0.10
C VAL A 692 -40.42 1.02 -0.16
N ASP A 693 -41.59 0.93 0.50
CA ASP A 693 -42.68 1.91 0.34
C ASP A 693 -42.30 3.33 0.79
N ASN A 694 -41.53 3.44 1.88
CA ASN A 694 -41.10 4.74 2.39
C ASN A 694 -40.02 5.35 1.48
N THR A 695 -39.09 4.53 1.01
CA THR A 695 -38.06 4.89 0.03
C THR A 695 -38.69 5.39 -1.28
N ILE A 696 -39.67 4.65 -1.82
CA ILE A 696 -40.42 5.05 -3.03
C ILE A 696 -41.11 6.39 -2.78
N ARG A 697 -41.77 6.56 -1.63
CA ARG A 697 -42.46 7.82 -1.29
C ARG A 697 -41.49 9.01 -1.26
N ILE A 698 -40.34 8.88 -0.60
CA ILE A 698 -39.36 9.97 -0.48
C ILE A 698 -38.78 10.35 -1.84
N ILE A 699 -38.40 9.37 -2.67
CA ILE A 699 -37.87 9.63 -4.02
C ILE A 699 -38.96 10.29 -4.90
N THR A 700 -40.19 9.80 -4.83
CA THR A 700 -41.33 10.39 -5.56
C THR A 700 -41.64 11.83 -5.11
N GLU A 701 -41.59 12.10 -3.81
CA GLU A 701 -41.75 13.46 -3.26
C GLU A 701 -40.62 14.39 -3.70
N ASN A 702 -39.37 13.91 -3.79
CA ASN A 702 -38.24 14.70 -4.27
C ASN A 702 -38.39 15.07 -5.76
N ILE A 703 -38.83 14.10 -6.58
CA ILE A 703 -39.13 14.33 -8.01
C ILE A 703 -40.25 15.38 -8.15
N ASN A 704 -41.29 15.31 -7.33
CA ASN A 704 -42.42 16.24 -7.40
C ASN A 704 -42.11 17.65 -6.85
N LYS A 705 -41.12 17.79 -5.96
CA LYS A 705 -40.69 19.09 -5.38
C LYS A 705 -39.83 19.90 -6.36
N ASN A 706 -39.08 19.24 -7.23
CA ASN A 706 -38.29 19.89 -8.28
C ASN A 706 -39.23 20.29 -9.44
N SER A 707 -39.92 21.42 -9.30
CA SER A 707 -40.96 21.94 -10.21
C SER A 707 -40.46 22.40 -11.60
N SER A 708 -39.41 21.79 -12.13
CA SER A 708 -38.97 21.95 -13.53
C SER A 708 -39.00 20.57 -14.18
N ASP A 709 -39.53 20.45 -15.39
CA ASP A 709 -39.72 19.22 -16.20
C ASP A 709 -38.42 18.43 -16.55
N CYS A 710 -37.43 18.40 -15.65
CA CYS A 710 -36.12 17.78 -15.84
C CYS A 710 -35.94 16.61 -14.87
N TYR A 711 -36.53 15.47 -15.21
CA TYR A 711 -36.35 14.21 -14.49
C TYR A 711 -34.87 13.78 -14.53
N THR A 712 -34.27 13.44 -13.38
CA THR A 712 -32.91 12.91 -13.37
C THR A 712 -32.93 11.40 -13.72
N PRO A 713 -32.10 10.93 -14.66
CA PRO A 713 -32.02 9.50 -15.01
C PRO A 713 -31.69 8.60 -13.82
N LEU A 714 -31.00 9.14 -12.81
CA LEU A 714 -30.63 8.47 -11.57
C LEU A 714 -31.86 8.11 -10.72
N ASP A 715 -32.78 9.06 -10.50
CA ASP A 715 -33.98 8.84 -9.70
C ASP A 715 -34.95 7.89 -10.40
N CYS A 716 -35.08 8.00 -11.73
CA CYS A 716 -35.90 7.10 -12.54
C CYS A 716 -35.39 5.66 -12.51
N LEU A 717 -34.07 5.45 -12.59
CA LEU A 717 -33.46 4.13 -12.50
C LEU A 717 -33.64 3.52 -11.11
N ALA A 718 -33.44 4.30 -10.04
CA ALA A 718 -33.66 3.84 -8.67
C ALA A 718 -35.13 3.44 -8.41
N LEU A 719 -36.09 4.23 -8.90
CA LEU A 719 -37.52 3.87 -8.82
C LEU A 719 -37.85 2.61 -9.60
N ALA A 720 -37.30 2.44 -10.81
CA ALA A 720 -37.51 1.24 -11.61
C ALA A 720 -37.03 -0.02 -10.87
N VAL A 721 -35.86 0.04 -10.23
CA VAL A 721 -35.31 -1.05 -9.41
C VAL A 721 -36.22 -1.36 -8.20
N LEU A 722 -36.71 -0.34 -7.49
CA LEU A 722 -37.59 -0.53 -6.33
C LEU A 722 -38.95 -1.11 -6.72
N TYR A 723 -39.59 -0.61 -7.78
CA TYR A 723 -40.85 -1.15 -8.28
C TYR A 723 -40.69 -2.58 -8.81
N SER A 724 -39.56 -2.87 -9.47
CA SER A 724 -39.22 -4.22 -9.93
C SER A 724 -39.09 -5.20 -8.76
N SER A 725 -38.40 -4.81 -7.68
CA SER A 725 -38.26 -5.64 -6.46
C SER A 725 -39.61 -5.98 -5.78
N LYS A 726 -40.65 -5.18 -6.03
CA LYS A 726 -42.02 -5.43 -5.55
C LYS A 726 -42.92 -6.20 -6.52
N GLY A 727 -42.41 -6.60 -7.69
CA GLY A 727 -43.18 -7.24 -8.75
C GLY A 727 -44.15 -6.28 -9.47
N LYS A 728 -43.97 -4.96 -9.34
CA LYS A 728 -44.82 -3.94 -9.97
C LYS A 728 -44.24 -3.46 -11.30
N THR A 729 -44.25 -4.32 -12.30
CA THR A 729 -43.60 -4.11 -13.60
C THR A 729 -44.15 -2.92 -14.39
N LEU A 730 -45.46 -2.63 -14.30
CA LEU A 730 -46.09 -1.49 -14.98
C LEU A 730 -45.61 -0.13 -14.44
N GLU A 731 -45.50 0.01 -13.12
CA GLU A 731 -45.04 1.24 -12.46
C GLU A 731 -43.53 1.46 -12.70
N ALA A 732 -42.74 0.38 -12.72
CA ALA A 732 -41.33 0.40 -13.10
C ALA A 732 -41.14 0.88 -14.55
N GLY A 733 -41.91 0.34 -15.49
CA GLY A 733 -41.88 0.75 -16.90
C GLY A 733 -42.29 2.20 -17.12
N ASN A 734 -43.30 2.67 -16.39
CA ASN A 734 -43.71 4.08 -16.44
C ASN A 734 -42.58 5.01 -15.94
N SER A 735 -41.86 4.62 -14.89
CA SER A 735 -40.74 5.40 -14.35
C SER A 735 -39.59 5.55 -15.36
N LEU A 736 -39.27 4.49 -16.10
CA LEU A 736 -38.25 4.52 -17.16
C LEU A 736 -38.70 5.34 -18.38
N SER A 737 -40.00 5.42 -18.65
CA SER A 737 -40.55 6.20 -19.76
C SER A 737 -40.56 7.71 -19.53
N LEU A 738 -40.36 8.17 -18.28
CA LEU A 738 -40.24 9.59 -17.94
C LEU A 738 -38.93 10.22 -18.45
N CYS A 739 -37.93 9.40 -18.79
CA CYS A 739 -36.65 9.86 -19.32
C CYS A 739 -36.74 10.16 -20.84
N SER A 740 -36.56 11.43 -21.22
CA SER A 740 -36.56 11.89 -22.61
C SER A 740 -35.36 11.37 -23.43
N ALA A 741 -35.43 11.49 -24.77
CA ALA A 741 -34.38 11.03 -25.69
C ALA A 741 -33.00 11.68 -25.44
N ASP A 742 -32.98 12.94 -24.98
CA ASP A 742 -31.75 13.71 -24.69
C ASP A 742 -30.97 13.16 -23.47
N SER A 743 -31.62 12.35 -22.64
CA SER A 743 -31.03 11.76 -21.42
C SER A 743 -30.44 10.35 -21.62
N SER A 744 -30.47 9.83 -22.85
CA SER A 744 -29.98 8.49 -23.23
C SER A 744 -28.50 8.28 -22.88
N SER A 745 -27.63 9.24 -23.21
CA SER A 745 -26.18 9.16 -22.91
C SER A 745 -25.89 9.13 -21.40
N SER A 746 -26.65 9.89 -20.60
CA SER A 746 -26.54 9.89 -19.15
C SER A 746 -27.05 8.58 -18.53
N MET A 747 -28.10 7.98 -19.10
CA MET A 747 -28.60 6.68 -18.67
C MET A 747 -27.59 5.56 -18.94
N VAL A 748 -26.98 5.53 -20.13
CA VAL A 748 -25.92 4.57 -20.47
C VAL A 748 -24.73 4.69 -19.50
N ALA A 749 -24.30 5.91 -19.19
CA ALA A 749 -23.22 6.14 -18.21
C ALA A 749 -23.56 5.59 -16.81
N LEU A 750 -24.80 5.76 -16.35
CA LEU A 750 -25.27 5.20 -15.07
C LEU A 750 -25.38 3.68 -15.10
N LEU A 751 -25.85 3.08 -16.19
CA LEU A 751 -25.94 1.63 -16.33
C LEU A 751 -24.55 0.98 -16.39
N ILE A 752 -23.55 1.67 -16.95
CA ILE A 752 -22.14 1.23 -16.89
C ILE A 752 -21.63 1.27 -15.44
N GLN A 753 -21.92 2.36 -14.71
CA GLN A 753 -21.51 2.51 -13.31
C GLN A 753 -22.14 1.44 -12.41
N TYR A 754 -23.41 1.09 -12.64
CA TYR A 754 -24.18 0.13 -11.85
C TYR A 754 -24.49 -1.16 -12.60
N TRP A 755 -23.54 -1.65 -13.41
CA TRP A 755 -23.70 -2.83 -14.26
C TRP A 755 -24.13 -4.12 -13.51
N PRO A 756 -23.78 -4.38 -12.23
CA PRO A 756 -24.21 -5.61 -11.55
C PRO A 756 -25.73 -5.73 -11.43
N LEU A 757 -26.47 -4.62 -11.48
CA LEU A 757 -27.94 -4.62 -11.42
C LEU A 757 -28.59 -5.24 -12.67
N LEU A 758 -27.84 -5.40 -13.76
CA LEU A 758 -28.33 -6.00 -15.00
C LEU A 758 -28.42 -7.54 -14.94
N PHE A 759 -27.84 -8.15 -13.91
CA PHE A 759 -27.66 -9.59 -13.82
C PHE A 759 -28.15 -10.13 -12.47
N ASP A 760 -28.78 -11.30 -12.49
CA ASP A 760 -29.18 -12.04 -11.30
C ASP A 760 -28.48 -13.41 -11.26
N SER A 761 -28.20 -13.92 -10.06
CA SER A 761 -27.63 -15.25 -9.87
C SER A 761 -28.69 -16.28 -9.50
N THR A 762 -28.80 -17.35 -10.29
CA THR A 762 -29.69 -18.49 -9.98
C THR A 762 -29.23 -19.33 -8.78
N ARG A 763 -28.00 -19.10 -8.28
CA ARG A 763 -27.37 -19.85 -7.17
C ARG A 763 -27.54 -19.18 -5.79
N ASN A 764 -28.49 -18.24 -5.63
CA ASN A 764 -28.81 -17.57 -4.34
C ASN A 764 -27.64 -16.76 -3.73
N LYS A 765 -26.67 -16.31 -4.54
CA LYS A 765 -25.71 -15.28 -4.15
C LYS A 765 -26.31 -13.91 -4.48
N ASN A 766 -26.28 -12.98 -3.53
CA ASN A 766 -26.93 -11.65 -3.66
C ASN A 766 -26.21 -10.69 -4.63
N GLN A 767 -24.96 -11.00 -5.04
CA GLN A 767 -24.18 -10.20 -5.98
C GLN A 767 -23.40 -11.07 -6.97
N VAL A 768 -23.35 -10.64 -8.24
CA VAL A 768 -22.54 -11.24 -9.31
C VAL A 768 -21.13 -10.66 -9.23
N SER A 769 -20.14 -11.51 -8.92
CA SER A 769 -18.73 -11.13 -8.94
C SER A 769 -18.12 -11.34 -10.33
N THR A 770 -17.02 -10.63 -10.63
CA THR A 770 -16.31 -10.75 -11.91
C THR A 770 -15.79 -12.17 -12.20
N ASP A 771 -15.61 -13.00 -11.18
CA ASP A 771 -14.88 -14.27 -11.27
C ASP A 771 -15.78 -15.52 -11.33
N ASP A 772 -17.11 -15.40 -11.14
CA ASP A 772 -18.06 -16.53 -11.09
C ASP A 772 -19.34 -16.23 -11.90
N TRP A 773 -19.33 -16.65 -13.18
CA TRP A 773 -20.42 -16.42 -14.14
C TRP A 773 -21.34 -17.64 -14.35
N GLU A 774 -21.10 -18.75 -13.64
CA GLU A 774 -21.95 -19.93 -13.76
C GLU A 774 -23.34 -19.72 -13.14
N GLY A 775 -24.37 -19.81 -13.98
CA GLY A 775 -25.77 -19.67 -13.54
C GLY A 775 -26.23 -18.22 -13.38
N VAL A 776 -25.55 -17.27 -14.02
CA VAL A 776 -25.98 -15.87 -14.10
C VAL A 776 -27.00 -15.70 -15.23
N THR A 777 -28.09 -14.97 -14.97
CA THR A 777 -29.17 -14.66 -15.93
C THR A 777 -29.46 -13.16 -15.98
N LEU A 778 -30.25 -12.70 -16.96
CA LEU A 778 -30.72 -11.32 -17.01
C LEU A 778 -31.65 -11.03 -15.82
N SER A 779 -31.46 -9.87 -15.18
CA SER A 779 -32.32 -9.42 -14.09
C SER A 779 -33.68 -8.91 -14.59
N ASP A 780 -34.66 -8.81 -13.69
CA ASP A 780 -35.98 -8.23 -14.02
C ASP A 780 -35.86 -6.77 -14.53
N LEU A 781 -34.84 -6.02 -14.08
CA LEU A 781 -34.52 -4.69 -14.61
C LEU A 781 -34.07 -4.77 -16.08
N SER A 782 -33.18 -5.72 -16.40
CA SER A 782 -32.73 -5.92 -17.78
C SER A 782 -33.87 -6.30 -18.70
N VAL A 783 -34.81 -7.13 -18.26
CA VAL A 783 -36.01 -7.47 -19.03
C VAL A 783 -36.86 -6.23 -19.32
N LEU A 784 -37.08 -5.36 -18.32
CA LEU A 784 -37.79 -4.10 -18.51
C LEU A 784 -37.07 -3.13 -19.46
N LEU A 785 -35.73 -3.06 -19.38
CA LEU A 785 -34.91 -2.25 -20.29
C LEU A 785 -34.96 -2.78 -21.73
N ILE A 786 -34.97 -4.11 -21.93
CA ILE A 786 -35.13 -4.73 -23.26
C ILE A 786 -36.45 -4.31 -23.91
N GLU A 787 -37.53 -4.19 -23.13
CA GLU A 787 -38.86 -3.80 -23.63
C GLU A 787 -39.03 -2.30 -23.87
N LYS A 788 -38.36 -1.43 -23.10
CA LYS A 788 -38.62 0.03 -23.11
C LYS A 788 -37.47 0.88 -23.68
N LYS A 789 -36.23 0.37 -23.60
CA LYS A 789 -34.97 1.09 -23.88
C LYS A 789 -33.95 0.14 -24.53
N THR A 790 -34.36 -0.49 -25.63
CA THR A 790 -33.62 -1.54 -26.34
C THR A 790 -32.23 -1.09 -26.81
N LYS A 791 -32.12 0.17 -27.27
CA LYS A 791 -30.86 0.73 -27.78
C LYS A 791 -29.85 0.97 -26.64
N GLU A 792 -30.31 1.58 -25.55
CA GLU A 792 -29.46 1.96 -24.43
C GLU A 792 -28.86 0.73 -23.72
N ILE A 793 -29.60 -0.38 -23.59
CA ILE A 793 -29.05 -1.61 -23.01
C ILE A 793 -28.04 -2.29 -23.94
N ALA A 794 -28.28 -2.32 -25.25
CA ALA A 794 -27.32 -2.87 -26.22
C ALA A 794 -26.00 -2.07 -26.24
N GLU A 795 -26.10 -0.74 -26.21
CA GLU A 795 -24.96 0.17 -26.15
C GLU A 795 -24.18 0.01 -24.83
N THR A 796 -24.87 -0.08 -23.69
CA THR A 796 -24.25 -0.31 -22.37
C THR A 796 -23.44 -1.61 -22.36
N LEU A 797 -24.03 -2.73 -22.80
CA LEU A 797 -23.33 -4.02 -22.85
C LEU A 797 -22.10 -3.96 -23.76
N THR A 798 -22.21 -3.26 -24.89
CA THR A 798 -21.10 -3.08 -25.84
C THR A 798 -19.95 -2.31 -25.21
N LEU A 799 -20.23 -1.20 -24.52
CA LEU A 799 -19.22 -0.37 -23.86
C LEU A 799 -18.56 -1.07 -22.66
N LEU A 800 -19.30 -1.90 -21.92
CA LEU A 800 -18.75 -2.69 -20.82
C LEU A 800 -17.69 -3.70 -21.30
N VAL A 801 -17.87 -4.28 -22.49
CA VAL A 801 -16.90 -5.21 -23.10
C VAL A 801 -15.72 -4.46 -23.72
N LEU A 802 -15.98 -3.41 -24.50
CA LEU A 802 -14.94 -2.76 -25.29
C LEU A 802 -14.15 -1.70 -24.52
N ARG A 803 -14.81 -0.82 -23.77
CA ARG A 803 -14.18 0.36 -23.17
C ARG A 803 -13.71 0.08 -21.74
N GLU A 804 -14.63 -0.38 -20.89
CA GLU A 804 -14.34 -0.60 -19.47
C GLU A 804 -13.66 -1.95 -19.20
N GLN A 805 -13.80 -2.92 -20.11
CA GLN A 805 -13.25 -4.28 -19.99
C GLN A 805 -13.65 -5.01 -18.70
N THR A 806 -14.76 -4.61 -18.08
CA THR A 806 -15.31 -5.26 -16.89
C THR A 806 -15.98 -6.58 -17.23
N LEU A 807 -16.53 -6.69 -18.44
CA LEU A 807 -17.17 -7.90 -18.98
C LEU A 807 -16.40 -8.45 -20.17
N GLN A 808 -16.39 -9.78 -20.31
CA GLN A 808 -15.91 -10.44 -21.52
C GLN A 808 -17.09 -10.86 -22.39
N LEU A 809 -16.85 -10.99 -23.70
CA LEU A 809 -17.86 -11.42 -24.66
C LEU A 809 -18.49 -12.76 -24.25
N GLN A 810 -17.68 -13.71 -23.78
CA GLN A 810 -18.15 -15.00 -23.28
C GLN A 810 -19.15 -14.88 -22.13
N HIS A 811 -18.95 -13.94 -21.21
CA HIS A 811 -19.83 -13.73 -20.05
C HIS A 811 -21.22 -13.30 -20.51
N VAL A 812 -21.29 -12.30 -21.39
CA VAL A 812 -22.56 -11.78 -21.92
C VAL A 812 -23.29 -12.88 -22.71
N LEU A 813 -22.59 -13.61 -23.59
CA LEU A 813 -23.17 -14.72 -24.35
C LEU A 813 -23.74 -15.81 -23.44
N GLN A 814 -23.02 -16.19 -22.38
CA GLN A 814 -23.48 -17.18 -21.42
C GLN A 814 -24.77 -16.74 -20.73
N VAL A 815 -24.90 -15.45 -20.36
CA VAL A 815 -26.12 -14.91 -19.76
C VAL A 815 -27.31 -15.02 -20.72
N PHE A 816 -27.15 -14.60 -21.97
CA PHE A 816 -28.23 -14.69 -22.98
C PHE A 816 -28.59 -16.15 -23.28
N LEU A 817 -27.61 -17.04 -23.43
CA LEU A 817 -27.84 -18.47 -23.67
C LEU A 817 -28.51 -19.18 -22.49
N THR A 818 -28.27 -18.72 -21.26
CA THR A 818 -28.96 -19.24 -20.06
C THR A 818 -30.39 -18.71 -19.97
N TYR A 819 -30.63 -17.47 -20.42
CA TYR A 819 -31.94 -16.82 -20.36
C TYR A 819 -32.93 -17.31 -21.44
N LEU A 820 -32.46 -17.54 -22.67
CA LEU A 820 -33.30 -17.87 -23.83
C LEU A 820 -34.17 -19.15 -23.66
N PRO A 821 -33.65 -20.27 -23.12
CA PRO A 821 -34.45 -21.48 -22.91
C PRO A 821 -35.63 -21.30 -21.95
N ALA A 822 -35.53 -20.35 -21.00
CA ALA A 822 -36.51 -20.18 -19.93
C ALA A 822 -37.81 -19.49 -20.36
N ARG A 823 -37.87 -18.82 -21.53
CA ARG A 823 -39.03 -18.01 -21.98
C ARG A 823 -39.46 -18.22 -23.44
N MET A 824 -39.18 -19.39 -24.03
CA MET A 824 -39.52 -19.77 -25.42
C MET A 824 -41.01 -19.62 -25.85
N CYS A 825 -41.92 -19.16 -24.99
CA CYS A 825 -43.36 -19.04 -25.28
C CYS A 825 -43.93 -17.60 -25.24
N THR A 826 -43.15 -16.57 -24.89
CA THR A 826 -43.68 -15.19 -24.80
C THR A 826 -42.65 -14.13 -25.23
N GLY A 827 -42.95 -13.37 -26.29
CA GLY A 827 -42.36 -12.03 -26.54
C GLY A 827 -40.86 -11.94 -26.89
N THR A 828 -40.27 -12.96 -27.54
CA THR A 828 -38.82 -13.06 -27.82
C THR A 828 -38.23 -12.01 -28.78
N SER A 829 -39.02 -11.09 -29.34
CA SER A 829 -38.56 -10.11 -30.34
C SER A 829 -37.52 -9.13 -29.78
N GLY A 830 -37.71 -8.61 -28.57
CA GLY A 830 -36.83 -7.57 -28.02
C GLY A 830 -35.44 -8.09 -27.66
N VAL A 831 -35.36 -9.31 -27.10
CA VAL A 831 -34.10 -9.94 -26.68
C VAL A 831 -33.19 -10.23 -27.88
N ALA A 832 -33.78 -10.69 -28.98
CA ALA A 832 -33.04 -10.94 -30.22
C ALA A 832 -32.45 -9.65 -30.80
N VAL A 833 -33.23 -8.56 -30.80
CA VAL A 833 -32.75 -7.24 -31.25
C VAL A 833 -31.60 -6.74 -30.39
N VAL A 834 -31.70 -6.81 -29.06
CA VAL A 834 -30.60 -6.38 -28.17
C VAL A 834 -29.34 -7.22 -28.39
N LEU A 835 -29.47 -8.55 -28.52
CA LEU A 835 -28.33 -9.43 -28.74
C LEU A 835 -27.65 -9.13 -30.09
N GLN A 836 -28.43 -8.87 -31.13
CA GLN A 836 -27.93 -8.50 -32.45
C GLN A 836 -27.21 -7.14 -32.41
N SER A 837 -27.85 -6.08 -31.89
CA SER A 837 -27.25 -4.75 -31.79
C SER A 837 -25.99 -4.75 -30.92
N PHE A 838 -25.95 -5.56 -29.84
CA PHE A 838 -24.77 -5.75 -29.01
C PHE A 838 -23.62 -6.39 -29.80
N LEU A 839 -23.87 -7.51 -30.49
CA LEU A 839 -22.83 -8.19 -31.28
C LEU A 839 -22.32 -7.31 -32.42
N GLU A 840 -23.21 -6.63 -33.14
CA GLU A 840 -22.85 -5.63 -34.15
C GLU A 840 -21.95 -4.54 -33.56
N GLY A 841 -22.33 -3.98 -32.40
CA GLY A 841 -21.55 -2.95 -31.70
C GLY A 841 -20.16 -3.44 -31.28
N VAL A 842 -20.06 -4.66 -30.74
CA VAL A 842 -18.78 -5.24 -30.30
C VAL A 842 -17.82 -5.42 -31.47
N PHE A 843 -18.28 -6.06 -32.56
CA PHE A 843 -17.44 -6.33 -33.72
C PHE A 843 -17.05 -5.05 -34.48
N ASN A 844 -17.98 -4.09 -34.61
CA ASN A 844 -17.66 -2.79 -35.20
C ASN A 844 -16.62 -2.05 -34.35
N GLY A 845 -16.80 -2.01 -33.03
CA GLY A 845 -15.88 -1.31 -32.15
C GLY A 845 -14.48 -1.93 -32.07
N TYR A 846 -14.33 -3.24 -32.28
CA TYR A 846 -13.01 -3.85 -32.44
C TYR A 846 -12.29 -3.39 -33.72
N ILE A 847 -13.01 -3.30 -34.84
CA ILE A 847 -12.45 -2.79 -36.11
C ILE A 847 -12.11 -1.31 -36.01
N GLU A 848 -12.95 -0.50 -35.35
CA GLU A 848 -12.67 0.93 -35.17
C GLU A 848 -11.37 1.17 -34.38
N LYS A 849 -11.05 0.29 -33.43
CA LYS A 849 -9.79 0.35 -32.66
C LYS A 849 -8.59 -0.17 -33.45
N ASP A 850 -8.75 -1.25 -34.21
CA ASP A 850 -7.72 -1.83 -35.07
C ASP A 850 -8.31 -2.26 -36.41
N SER A 851 -7.96 -1.52 -37.47
CA SER A 851 -8.46 -1.77 -38.83
C SER A 851 -8.06 -3.13 -39.41
N ASN A 852 -7.02 -3.76 -38.85
CA ASN A 852 -6.53 -5.08 -39.26
C ASN A 852 -6.99 -6.20 -38.31
N TRP A 853 -7.85 -5.89 -37.34
CA TRP A 853 -8.35 -6.87 -36.39
C TRP A 853 -9.11 -8.01 -37.09
N ASN A 854 -8.87 -9.24 -36.62
CA ASN A 854 -9.51 -10.45 -37.13
C ASN A 854 -9.84 -11.40 -35.97
N PRO A 855 -11.10 -11.84 -35.79
CA PRO A 855 -11.49 -12.77 -34.72
C PRO A 855 -10.85 -14.16 -34.85
N ASN A 856 -10.36 -14.54 -36.04
CA ASN A 856 -9.77 -15.87 -36.28
C ASN A 856 -8.31 -16.00 -35.83
N THR A 857 -7.65 -14.89 -35.45
CA THR A 857 -6.27 -14.93 -34.92
C THR A 857 -6.23 -15.07 -33.40
N THR A 858 -7.33 -14.77 -32.71
CA THR A 858 -7.52 -14.98 -31.28
C THR A 858 -8.04 -16.40 -31.05
N GLU A 859 -7.29 -17.26 -30.35
CA GLU A 859 -7.64 -18.68 -30.08
C GLU A 859 -8.92 -18.90 -29.21
N ASP A 860 -9.79 -17.89 -29.10
CA ASP A 860 -10.96 -17.89 -28.21
C ASP A 860 -12.23 -18.36 -28.94
N LEU A 861 -12.73 -19.53 -28.51
CA LEU A 861 -13.94 -20.19 -29.03
C LEU A 861 -15.21 -19.33 -28.92
N ALA A 862 -15.23 -18.33 -28.03
CA ALA A 862 -16.38 -17.46 -27.84
C ALA A 862 -16.69 -16.60 -29.08
N PHE A 863 -15.67 -16.15 -29.81
CA PHE A 863 -15.86 -15.31 -31.01
C PHE A 863 -16.49 -16.09 -32.17
N ALA A 864 -16.07 -17.33 -32.39
CA ALA A 864 -16.68 -18.20 -33.39
C ALA A 864 -18.16 -18.47 -33.09
N GLY A 865 -18.50 -18.74 -31.82
CA GLY A 865 -19.88 -18.88 -31.37
C GLY A 865 -20.70 -17.59 -31.55
N ALA A 866 -20.13 -16.44 -31.22
CA ALA A 866 -20.76 -15.12 -31.36
C ALA A 866 -21.09 -14.78 -32.82
N LEU A 867 -20.13 -14.99 -33.73
CA LEU A 867 -20.31 -14.75 -35.17
C LEU A 867 -21.43 -15.62 -35.74
N LYS A 868 -21.49 -16.88 -35.33
CA LYS A 868 -22.53 -17.81 -35.74
C LYS A 868 -23.92 -17.38 -35.24
N ILE A 869 -24.01 -16.88 -34.00
CA ILE A 869 -25.24 -16.33 -33.43
C ILE A 869 -25.67 -15.07 -34.20
N LEU A 870 -24.74 -14.15 -34.48
CA LEU A 870 -25.02 -12.94 -35.25
C LEU A 870 -25.52 -13.25 -36.66
N MET A 871 -24.85 -14.18 -37.36
CA MET A 871 -25.25 -14.66 -38.69
C MET A 871 -26.69 -15.20 -38.67
N ARG A 872 -27.01 -16.08 -37.72
CA ARG A 872 -28.36 -16.63 -37.57
C ARG A 872 -29.41 -15.56 -37.26
N SER A 873 -29.05 -14.55 -36.47
CA SER A 873 -29.94 -13.43 -36.14
C SER A 873 -30.26 -12.59 -37.38
N LEU A 874 -29.22 -12.20 -38.14
CA LEU A 874 -29.37 -11.44 -39.39
C LEU A 874 -30.16 -12.21 -40.47
N LEU A 875 -29.97 -13.54 -40.55
CA LEU A 875 -30.75 -14.41 -41.45
C LEU A 875 -32.22 -14.51 -41.01
N SER A 876 -32.48 -14.60 -39.70
CA SER A 876 -33.83 -14.63 -39.14
C SER A 876 -34.57 -13.32 -39.40
N ASP A 877 -33.89 -12.18 -39.25
CA ASP A 877 -34.41 -10.84 -39.56
C ASP A 877 -34.77 -10.71 -41.06
N LEU A 878 -33.93 -11.26 -41.93
CA LEU A 878 -34.16 -11.27 -43.38
C LEU A 878 -35.44 -12.04 -43.77
N VAL A 879 -35.71 -13.17 -43.11
CA VAL A 879 -36.89 -14.01 -43.37
C VAL A 879 -38.16 -13.43 -42.76
N ARG A 880 -38.07 -12.90 -41.53
CA ARG A 880 -39.24 -12.37 -40.81
C ARG A 880 -39.76 -11.06 -41.43
N ASN A 881 -38.91 -10.30 -42.12
CA ASN A 881 -39.25 -9.02 -42.73
C ASN A 881 -40.01 -8.10 -41.73
N ASP A 882 -39.64 -8.21 -40.45
CA ASP A 882 -40.44 -7.70 -39.35
C ASP A 882 -40.41 -6.18 -39.39
N ARG A 883 -41.60 -5.57 -39.48
CA ARG A 883 -41.81 -4.13 -39.56
C ARG A 883 -41.33 -3.34 -38.33
N ILE A 884 -40.70 -4.01 -37.36
CA ILE A 884 -40.20 -3.49 -36.08
C ILE A 884 -38.84 -2.80 -36.26
N SER A 885 -38.03 -3.19 -37.26
CA SER A 885 -36.77 -2.52 -37.62
C SER A 885 -36.95 -1.12 -38.24
N LYS A 886 -38.20 -0.65 -38.40
CA LYS A 886 -38.52 0.71 -38.89
C LYS A 886 -38.29 1.82 -37.85
N GLU A 887 -38.00 1.48 -36.60
CA GLU A 887 -37.69 2.48 -35.56
C GLU A 887 -36.20 2.85 -35.50
N GLU A 888 -35.32 2.11 -36.16
CA GLU A 888 -33.93 2.51 -36.35
C GLU A 888 -33.81 3.44 -37.55
N ASN A 889 -33.60 4.74 -37.30
CA ASN A 889 -33.21 5.72 -38.32
C ASN A 889 -31.79 5.45 -38.87
N ILE A 890 -31.43 4.20 -39.15
CA ILE A 890 -30.13 3.84 -39.72
C ILE A 890 -30.21 4.07 -41.22
N THR A 891 -29.32 4.91 -41.73
CA THR A 891 -29.20 5.17 -43.17
C THR A 891 -28.46 4.04 -43.86
N TRP A 892 -28.71 3.87 -45.16
CA TRP A 892 -27.99 2.90 -46.01
C TRP A 892 -26.46 3.08 -45.94
N GLU A 893 -26.02 4.34 -45.89
CA GLU A 893 -24.60 4.72 -45.83
C GLU A 893 -23.95 4.37 -44.49
N GLU A 894 -24.69 4.45 -43.38
CA GLU A 894 -24.22 4.01 -42.07
C GLU A 894 -24.11 2.49 -42.03
N ALA A 895 -25.10 1.77 -42.55
CA ALA A 895 -25.10 0.30 -42.60
C ALA A 895 -23.98 -0.26 -43.50
N GLU A 896 -23.62 0.44 -44.58
CA GLU A 896 -22.51 0.04 -45.47
C GLU A 896 -21.14 0.12 -44.78
N ARG A 897 -20.99 0.96 -43.75
CA ARG A 897 -19.75 1.08 -42.95
C ARG A 897 -19.58 -0.01 -41.90
N TYR A 898 -20.60 -0.84 -41.67
CA TYR A 898 -20.51 -1.95 -40.72
C TYR A 898 -19.41 -2.92 -41.12
N PHE A 899 -18.76 -3.50 -40.13
CA PHE A 899 -17.68 -4.48 -40.27
C PHE A 899 -16.52 -3.97 -41.15
N GLY A 900 -16.23 -2.67 -41.08
CA GLY A 900 -15.08 -2.04 -41.73
C GLY A 900 -15.29 -1.69 -43.20
N GLY A 901 -16.53 -1.73 -43.70
CA GLY A 901 -16.87 -1.27 -45.04
C GLY A 901 -16.22 -2.05 -46.19
N LYS A 902 -15.93 -3.34 -45.97
CA LYS A 902 -15.22 -4.21 -46.94
C LYS A 902 -16.13 -4.79 -48.04
N ARG A 903 -17.33 -4.23 -48.24
CA ARG A 903 -18.31 -4.72 -49.22
C ARG A 903 -17.80 -4.50 -50.64
N TYR A 904 -17.89 -5.55 -51.46
CA TYR A 904 -17.47 -5.51 -52.86
C TYR A 904 -18.49 -4.82 -53.77
N LYS A 905 -18.02 -4.15 -54.82
CA LYS A 905 -18.87 -3.38 -55.75
C LYS A 905 -19.70 -4.25 -56.67
N TYR A 906 -19.22 -5.45 -57.01
CA TYR A 906 -19.98 -6.38 -57.85
C TYR A 906 -21.33 -6.77 -57.21
N LEU A 907 -21.47 -6.67 -55.89
CA LEU A 907 -22.72 -6.98 -55.17
C LEU A 907 -23.86 -6.00 -55.51
N ASP A 908 -23.55 -4.79 -55.95
CA ASP A 908 -24.56 -3.82 -56.43
C ASP A 908 -25.16 -4.23 -57.78
N MET A 909 -24.47 -5.10 -58.53
CA MET A 909 -24.91 -5.60 -59.83
C MET A 909 -25.74 -6.89 -59.72
N LEU A 910 -25.94 -7.41 -58.50
CA LEU A 910 -26.69 -8.63 -58.22
C LEU A 910 -28.09 -8.32 -57.63
N PRO A 911 -29.07 -9.22 -57.81
CA PRO A 911 -30.36 -9.12 -57.12
C PRO A 911 -30.19 -9.10 -55.59
N PRO A 912 -31.03 -8.35 -54.85
CA PRO A 912 -32.18 -7.55 -55.32
C PRO A 912 -31.81 -6.12 -55.76
N LEU A 913 -30.55 -5.72 -55.68
CA LEU A 913 -30.08 -4.33 -55.91
C LEU A 913 -30.09 -3.90 -57.38
N CYS A 914 -30.00 -4.87 -58.30
CA CYS A 914 -30.01 -4.66 -59.74
C CYS A 914 -31.43 -4.47 -60.34
N LEU A 915 -32.49 -4.64 -59.55
CA LEU A 915 -33.90 -4.58 -60.00
C LEU A 915 -34.49 -3.17 -59.82
N GLU A 916 -35.29 -2.70 -60.78
CA GLU A 916 -35.75 -1.30 -60.87
C GLU A 916 -36.81 -0.88 -59.80
N ASP A 917 -37.45 -1.82 -59.09
CA ASP A 917 -38.49 -1.55 -58.08
C ASP A 917 -37.95 -1.54 -56.61
N TYR A 918 -36.98 -0.66 -56.31
CA TYR A 918 -36.16 -0.77 -55.08
C TYR A 918 -36.41 0.30 -54.00
N GLN A 919 -36.74 -0.12 -52.77
CA GLN A 919 -36.62 0.69 -51.54
C GLN A 919 -35.45 0.19 -50.68
N LYS A 920 -34.33 0.93 -50.70
CA LYS A 920 -33.08 0.63 -49.96
C LYS A 920 -33.30 0.29 -48.48
N SER A 921 -34.25 0.96 -47.84
CA SER A 921 -34.54 0.79 -46.40
C SER A 921 -35.00 -0.62 -46.01
N ASN A 922 -35.55 -1.41 -46.93
CA ASN A 922 -36.12 -2.73 -46.60
C ASN A 922 -35.07 -3.84 -46.57
N TYR A 923 -33.83 -3.58 -47.00
CA TYR A 923 -32.78 -4.59 -47.14
C TYR A 923 -31.53 -4.28 -46.31
N ILE A 924 -31.65 -3.47 -45.25
CA ILE A 924 -30.54 -3.14 -44.35
C ILE A 924 -29.96 -4.40 -43.72
N GLY A 925 -30.79 -5.39 -43.34
CA GLY A 925 -30.33 -6.68 -42.82
C GLY A 925 -29.50 -7.48 -43.84
N LEU A 926 -29.90 -7.47 -45.11
CA LEU A 926 -29.13 -8.09 -46.21
C LEU A 926 -27.77 -7.40 -46.38
N LEU A 927 -27.75 -6.07 -46.35
CA LEU A 927 -26.54 -5.27 -46.47
C LEU A 927 -25.54 -5.58 -45.34
N LYS A 928 -26.02 -5.61 -44.09
CA LYS A 928 -25.19 -5.97 -42.92
C LYS A 928 -24.61 -7.39 -43.06
N LEU A 929 -25.41 -8.35 -43.53
CA LEU A 929 -24.95 -9.73 -43.73
C LEU A 929 -23.92 -9.86 -44.87
N GLN A 930 -24.09 -9.11 -45.97
CA GLN A 930 -23.10 -9.02 -47.05
C GLN A 930 -21.78 -8.45 -46.53
N CYS A 931 -21.82 -7.35 -45.77
CA CYS A 931 -20.62 -6.77 -45.15
C CYS A 931 -19.92 -7.77 -44.23
N LEU A 932 -20.66 -8.53 -43.41
CA LEU A 932 -20.11 -9.56 -42.55
C LEU A 932 -19.42 -10.67 -43.36
N LEU A 933 -20.05 -11.18 -44.42
CA LEU A 933 -19.46 -12.23 -45.26
C LEU A 933 -18.18 -11.77 -45.98
N CYS A 934 -18.13 -10.51 -46.44
CA CYS A 934 -16.94 -9.93 -47.07
C CYS A 934 -15.72 -9.82 -46.12
N THR A 935 -15.90 -10.00 -44.81
CA THR A 935 -14.78 -9.99 -43.86
C THR A 935 -14.00 -11.31 -43.81
N ASN A 936 -14.57 -12.40 -44.33
CA ASN A 936 -14.03 -13.78 -44.21
C ASN A 936 -13.83 -14.24 -42.75
N TRP A 937 -14.65 -13.77 -41.82
CA TRP A 937 -14.58 -14.17 -40.42
C TRP A 937 -15.28 -15.48 -40.10
N LEU A 938 -16.27 -15.90 -40.90
CA LEU A 938 -17.02 -17.14 -40.68
C LEU A 938 -16.21 -18.37 -41.14
N ASP A 939 -16.31 -19.45 -40.37
CA ASP A 939 -15.68 -20.73 -40.68
C ASP A 939 -16.49 -21.54 -41.69
N GLU A 940 -15.87 -22.58 -42.26
CA GLU A 940 -16.47 -23.41 -43.30
C GLU A 940 -17.76 -24.11 -42.84
N THR A 941 -17.88 -24.41 -41.53
CA THR A 941 -19.10 -25.02 -40.96
C THR A 941 -20.25 -24.03 -40.89
N SER A 942 -20.01 -22.77 -40.52
CA SER A 942 -21.03 -21.72 -40.50
C SER A 942 -21.47 -21.33 -41.90
N LEU A 943 -20.54 -21.29 -42.87
CA LEU A 943 -20.86 -21.04 -44.28
C LEU A 943 -21.74 -22.15 -44.88
N SER A 944 -21.44 -23.42 -44.56
CA SER A 944 -22.27 -24.56 -44.99
C SER A 944 -23.69 -24.50 -44.42
N GLU A 945 -23.82 -24.08 -43.16
CA GLU A 945 -25.13 -23.88 -42.52
C GLU A 945 -25.91 -22.71 -43.13
N LEU A 946 -25.23 -21.61 -43.46
CA LEU A 946 -25.83 -20.47 -44.15
C LEU A 946 -26.36 -20.88 -45.52
N VAL A 947 -25.59 -21.63 -46.30
CA VAL A 947 -26.00 -22.14 -47.62
C VAL A 947 -27.29 -22.95 -47.48
N GLN A 948 -27.31 -23.92 -46.57
CA GLN A 948 -28.48 -24.78 -46.36
C GLN A 948 -29.71 -23.94 -45.99
N PHE A 949 -29.55 -22.96 -45.11
CA PHE A 949 -30.65 -22.09 -44.68
C PHE A 949 -31.16 -21.18 -45.81
N VAL A 950 -30.26 -20.60 -46.59
CA VAL A 950 -30.62 -19.71 -47.71
C VAL A 950 -31.35 -20.48 -48.80
N GLU A 951 -30.90 -21.69 -49.15
CA GLU A 951 -31.57 -22.55 -50.13
C GLU A 951 -32.97 -23.00 -49.68
N GLU A 952 -33.18 -23.18 -48.38
CA GLU A 952 -34.45 -23.70 -47.83
C GLU A 952 -35.48 -22.60 -47.51
N PHE A 953 -35.04 -21.43 -47.01
CA PHE A 953 -35.93 -20.43 -46.40
C PHE A 953 -35.90 -19.02 -47.01
N VAL A 954 -34.88 -18.68 -47.82
CA VAL A 954 -34.73 -17.32 -48.37
C VAL A 954 -35.15 -17.30 -49.84
N PRO A 955 -35.95 -16.32 -50.31
CA PRO A 955 -36.28 -16.17 -51.72
C PRO A 955 -35.02 -16.11 -52.61
N ALA A 956 -35.06 -16.80 -53.76
CA ALA A 956 -33.90 -16.97 -54.63
C ALA A 956 -33.29 -15.64 -55.10
N ASP A 957 -34.11 -14.62 -55.32
CA ASP A 957 -33.73 -13.26 -55.70
C ASP A 957 -33.00 -12.48 -54.60
N ILE A 958 -33.25 -12.79 -53.33
CA ILE A 958 -32.58 -12.14 -52.18
C ILE A 958 -31.34 -12.94 -51.78
N GLY A 959 -31.47 -14.27 -51.75
CA GLY A 959 -30.45 -15.20 -51.31
C GLY A 959 -29.27 -15.36 -52.27
N TYR A 960 -29.44 -15.01 -53.56
CA TYR A 960 -28.42 -15.23 -54.59
C TYR A 960 -27.07 -14.57 -54.26
N SER A 961 -27.09 -13.31 -53.81
CA SER A 961 -25.88 -12.59 -53.41
C SER A 961 -25.16 -13.22 -52.21
N LEU A 962 -25.92 -13.85 -51.30
CA LEU A 962 -25.38 -14.54 -50.13
C LEU A 962 -24.76 -15.90 -50.50
N LEU A 963 -25.37 -16.64 -51.43
CA LEU A 963 -24.85 -17.92 -51.93
C LEU A 963 -23.49 -17.74 -52.63
N ILE A 964 -23.35 -16.68 -53.43
CA ILE A 964 -22.07 -16.33 -54.08
C ILE A 964 -20.99 -16.05 -53.04
N LEU A 965 -21.30 -15.26 -52.00
CA LEU A 965 -20.35 -14.92 -50.96
C LEU A 965 -19.98 -16.12 -50.07
N ALA A 966 -20.92 -17.05 -49.83
CA ALA A 966 -20.68 -18.21 -48.98
C ALA A 966 -19.97 -19.37 -49.68
N GLN A 967 -20.00 -19.42 -51.02
CA GLN A 967 -19.38 -20.47 -51.83
C GLN A 967 -18.39 -19.91 -52.86
N PRO A 968 -17.24 -19.32 -52.44
CA PRO A 968 -16.30 -18.68 -53.36
C PRO A 968 -15.75 -19.63 -54.44
N GLY A 969 -15.63 -20.94 -54.13
CA GLY A 969 -15.17 -21.95 -55.08
C GLY A 969 -16.17 -22.27 -56.21
N LYS A 970 -17.47 -22.02 -56.02
CA LYS A 970 -18.53 -22.21 -57.02
C LYS A 970 -19.08 -20.89 -57.57
N ALA A 971 -18.66 -19.76 -56.99
CA ALA A 971 -19.13 -18.42 -57.33
C ALA A 971 -18.99 -18.12 -58.83
N VAL A 972 -17.88 -18.51 -59.45
CA VAL A 972 -17.63 -18.30 -60.89
C VAL A 972 -18.61 -19.07 -61.76
N GLU A 973 -18.91 -20.33 -61.41
CA GLU A 973 -19.85 -21.18 -62.14
C GLU A 973 -21.29 -20.66 -61.99
N LEU A 974 -21.69 -20.27 -60.78
CA LEU A 974 -23.01 -19.70 -60.49
C LEU A 974 -23.22 -18.38 -61.26
N MET A 975 -22.28 -17.43 -61.13
CA MET A 975 -22.37 -16.15 -61.84
C MET A 975 -22.29 -16.31 -63.36
N ALA A 976 -21.49 -17.24 -63.88
CA ALA A 976 -21.44 -17.50 -65.32
C ALA A 976 -22.79 -17.96 -65.87
N ASN A 977 -23.53 -18.80 -65.13
CA ASN A 977 -24.82 -19.31 -65.60
C ASN A 977 -25.95 -18.28 -65.50
N ASP A 978 -26.05 -17.54 -64.39
CA ASP A 978 -27.25 -16.71 -64.11
C ASP A 978 -27.02 -15.20 -64.31
N TYR A 979 -25.81 -14.67 -64.06
CA TYR A 979 -25.49 -13.22 -64.14
C TYR A 979 -24.08 -12.94 -64.72
N PRO A 980 -23.81 -13.31 -65.98
CA PRO A 980 -22.45 -13.35 -66.53
C PRO A 980 -21.78 -11.97 -66.61
N LYS A 981 -22.54 -10.88 -66.77
CA LYS A 981 -22.03 -9.49 -66.82
C LYS A 981 -21.33 -9.02 -65.54
N VAL A 982 -21.55 -9.71 -64.41
CA VAL A 982 -20.94 -9.39 -63.11
C VAL A 982 -19.50 -9.91 -63.02
N LEU A 983 -19.13 -10.91 -63.83
CA LEU A 983 -17.83 -11.60 -63.77
C LEU A 983 -16.63 -10.65 -63.97
N ALA A 984 -16.76 -9.64 -64.84
CA ALA A 984 -15.72 -8.66 -65.07
C ALA A 984 -15.43 -7.80 -63.82
N GLN A 985 -16.47 -7.44 -63.07
CA GLN A 985 -16.32 -6.68 -61.82
C GLN A 985 -15.89 -7.59 -60.65
N TYR A 986 -16.41 -8.82 -60.58
CA TYR A 986 -15.98 -9.83 -59.61
C TYR A 986 -14.49 -10.16 -59.72
N CYS A 987 -13.98 -10.25 -60.95
CA CYS A 987 -12.55 -10.47 -61.22
C CYS A 987 -11.67 -9.32 -60.70
N LYS A 988 -12.16 -8.08 -60.72
CA LYS A 988 -11.44 -6.91 -60.19
C LYS A 988 -11.46 -6.84 -58.67
N ASP A 989 -12.58 -7.21 -58.08
CA ASP A 989 -12.84 -7.02 -56.65
C ASP A 989 -12.29 -8.15 -55.77
N VAL A 990 -12.35 -9.41 -56.24
CA VAL A 990 -12.14 -10.60 -55.40
C VAL A 990 -10.90 -11.43 -55.80
N LEU A 991 -10.76 -11.75 -57.09
CA LEU A 991 -9.76 -12.73 -57.56
C LEU A 991 -8.34 -12.16 -57.52
N LYS A 992 -7.43 -12.87 -56.83
CA LYS A 992 -6.02 -12.44 -56.70
C LYS A 992 -5.01 -13.55 -56.98
N SER A 993 -5.42 -14.82 -56.94
CA SER A 993 -4.51 -15.95 -57.10
C SER A 993 -4.42 -16.43 -58.55
N GLU A 994 -3.21 -16.85 -58.97
CA GLU A 994 -2.98 -17.42 -60.31
C GLU A 994 -3.93 -18.58 -60.68
N PRO A 995 -4.25 -19.55 -59.80
CA PRO A 995 -5.16 -20.64 -60.14
C PRO A 995 -6.61 -20.19 -60.31
N GLU A 996 -7.10 -19.24 -59.50
CA GLU A 996 -8.46 -18.70 -59.63
C GLU A 996 -8.64 -17.93 -60.94
N LEU A 997 -7.64 -17.14 -61.32
CA LEU A 997 -7.63 -16.37 -62.57
C LEU A 997 -7.57 -17.28 -63.80
N LYS A 998 -6.89 -18.42 -63.71
CA LYS A 998 -6.94 -19.47 -64.75
C LYS A 998 -8.30 -20.13 -64.83
N HIS A 999 -8.91 -20.41 -63.67
CA HIS A 999 -10.22 -21.06 -63.59
C HIS A 999 -11.32 -20.19 -64.22
N ILE A 1000 -11.39 -18.88 -63.92
CA ILE A 1000 -12.40 -18.00 -64.53
C ILE A 1000 -12.25 -17.89 -66.05
N ILE A 1001 -11.01 -17.82 -66.57
CA ILE A 1001 -10.76 -17.80 -68.01
C ILE A 1001 -11.22 -19.12 -68.64
N ALA A 1002 -10.86 -20.26 -68.04
CA ALA A 1002 -11.27 -21.58 -68.54
C ALA A 1002 -12.80 -21.77 -68.52
N THR A 1003 -13.48 -21.31 -67.48
CA THR A 1003 -14.94 -21.41 -67.36
C THR A 1003 -15.66 -20.52 -68.37
N ILE A 1004 -15.20 -19.28 -68.58
CA ILE A 1004 -15.78 -18.38 -69.60
C ILE A 1004 -15.47 -18.87 -71.01
N GLN A 1005 -14.27 -19.41 -71.25
CA GLN A 1005 -13.91 -20.01 -72.54
C GLN A 1005 -14.76 -21.23 -72.86
N SER A 1006 -14.93 -22.14 -71.91
CA SER A 1006 -15.85 -23.29 -72.08
C SER A 1006 -17.27 -22.85 -72.41
N LYS A 1007 -17.76 -21.76 -71.79
CA LYS A 1007 -19.09 -21.19 -72.08
C LYS A 1007 -19.16 -20.44 -73.41
N ALA A 1008 -18.08 -19.77 -73.81
CA ALA A 1008 -17.96 -19.13 -75.11
C ALA A 1008 -17.92 -20.18 -76.24
N ASP A 1009 -17.19 -21.27 -76.04
CA ASP A 1009 -17.13 -22.39 -76.97
C ASP A 1009 -18.50 -23.10 -77.08
N GLU A 1010 -19.21 -23.29 -75.96
CA GLU A 1010 -20.61 -23.76 -75.93
C GLU A 1010 -21.57 -22.81 -76.70
N GLU A 1011 -21.38 -21.48 -76.63
CA GLU A 1011 -22.12 -20.48 -77.42
C GLU A 1011 -21.74 -20.50 -78.91
N GLU A 1012 -20.51 -20.87 -79.27
CA GLU A 1012 -20.06 -20.99 -80.67
C GLU A 1012 -20.61 -22.25 -81.36
N GLU A 1013 -20.83 -23.33 -80.61
CA GLU A 1013 -21.48 -24.55 -81.10
C GLU A 1013 -23.02 -24.43 -81.16
N GLY A 1014 -23.61 -23.51 -80.38
CA GLY A 1014 -25.03 -23.18 -80.36
C GLY A 1014 -25.47 -22.34 -81.56
N ASN A 1015 -26.38 -22.87 -82.37
CA ASN A 1015 -26.83 -22.22 -83.59
C ASN A 1015 -28.12 -21.41 -83.35
N ASP A 1016 -28.06 -20.21 -82.76
CA ASP A 1016 -29.17 -19.23 -82.83
C ASP A 1016 -28.76 -17.77 -82.52
N LYS A 1017 -29.57 -16.84 -83.04
CA LYS A 1017 -29.35 -15.38 -83.14
C LYS A 1017 -29.49 -14.61 -81.82
N GLU A 1018 -28.85 -15.04 -80.75
CA GLU A 1018 -28.71 -14.25 -79.53
C GLU A 1018 -27.37 -13.48 -79.55
N GLU A 1019 -27.30 -12.32 -78.89
CA GLU A 1019 -26.02 -11.61 -78.72
C GLU A 1019 -25.02 -12.56 -78.04
N LYS A 1020 -23.86 -12.78 -78.66
CA LYS A 1020 -22.79 -13.59 -78.07
C LYS A 1020 -22.22 -12.84 -76.87
N ILE A 1021 -22.61 -13.25 -75.67
CA ILE A 1021 -22.34 -12.50 -74.44
C ILE A 1021 -20.98 -12.93 -73.84
N TYR A 1022 -20.62 -14.23 -73.87
CA TYR A 1022 -19.38 -14.70 -73.25
C TYR A 1022 -18.09 -14.25 -73.95
N PRO A 1023 -17.99 -14.13 -75.29
CA PRO A 1023 -16.79 -13.60 -75.94
C PRO A 1023 -16.50 -12.14 -75.56
N LEU A 1024 -17.54 -11.30 -75.44
CA LEU A 1024 -17.40 -9.91 -75.01
C LEU A 1024 -16.98 -9.82 -73.53
N ILE A 1025 -17.53 -10.68 -72.68
CA ILE A 1025 -17.15 -10.76 -71.26
C ILE A 1025 -15.72 -11.30 -71.11
N LEU A 1026 -15.30 -12.25 -71.95
CA LEU A 1026 -13.93 -12.76 -71.96
C LEU A 1026 -12.93 -11.63 -72.25
N ASP A 1027 -13.22 -10.77 -73.22
CA ASP A 1027 -12.40 -9.58 -73.51
C ASP A 1027 -12.39 -8.60 -72.34
N GLU A 1028 -13.53 -8.33 -71.69
CA GLU A 1028 -13.61 -7.46 -70.51
C GLU A 1028 -12.86 -8.02 -69.29
N VAL A 1029 -12.94 -9.34 -69.06
CA VAL A 1029 -12.22 -10.03 -67.98
C VAL A 1029 -10.72 -10.06 -68.28
N VAL A 1030 -10.30 -10.36 -69.50
CA VAL A 1030 -8.87 -10.33 -69.88
C VAL A 1030 -8.30 -8.92 -69.76
N ALA A 1031 -9.05 -7.89 -70.18
CA ALA A 1031 -8.68 -6.49 -69.98
C ALA A 1031 -8.61 -6.12 -68.49
N ALA A 1032 -9.54 -6.61 -67.67
CA ALA A 1032 -9.52 -6.41 -66.22
C ALA A 1032 -8.28 -7.05 -65.58
N ILE A 1033 -7.92 -8.28 -65.94
CA ILE A 1033 -6.74 -9.00 -65.43
C ILE A 1033 -5.45 -8.31 -65.89
N ALA A 1034 -5.39 -7.85 -67.14
CA ALA A 1034 -4.25 -7.09 -67.68
C ALA A 1034 -3.99 -5.80 -66.90
N SER A 1035 -5.06 -5.17 -66.39
CA SER A 1035 -4.97 -3.94 -65.59
C SER A 1035 -4.59 -4.16 -64.13
N SER A 1036 -4.79 -5.36 -63.57
CA SER A 1036 -4.65 -5.64 -62.14
C SER A 1036 -3.43 -6.49 -61.76
N VAL A 1037 -2.83 -7.22 -62.71
CA VAL A 1037 -1.78 -8.22 -62.43
C VAL A 1037 -0.45 -7.87 -63.14
N PRO A 1038 0.72 -8.10 -62.52
CA PRO A 1038 2.02 -7.90 -63.17
C PRO A 1038 2.18 -8.74 -64.46
N CYS A 1039 2.88 -8.18 -65.45
CA CYS A 1039 3.01 -8.77 -66.78
C CYS A 1039 3.56 -10.21 -66.80
N ASP A 1040 4.44 -10.55 -65.85
CA ASP A 1040 5.03 -11.89 -65.69
C ASP A 1040 4.03 -12.95 -65.21
N VAL A 1041 2.98 -12.53 -64.50
CA VAL A 1041 1.92 -13.41 -63.99
C VAL A 1041 0.77 -13.46 -65.00
N PHE A 1042 0.45 -12.34 -65.67
CA PHE A 1042 -0.49 -12.26 -66.78
C PHE A 1042 -0.15 -13.26 -67.90
N THR A 1043 1.12 -13.30 -68.31
CA THR A 1043 1.61 -14.23 -69.36
C THR A 1043 1.56 -15.71 -68.97
N ARG A 1044 1.52 -16.03 -67.67
CA ARG A 1044 1.37 -17.40 -67.16
C ARG A 1044 -0.09 -17.86 -67.06
N ILE A 1045 -1.02 -16.92 -66.97
CA ILE A 1045 -2.45 -17.17 -66.76
C ILE A 1045 -3.21 -17.31 -68.08
N VAL A 1046 -2.87 -16.49 -69.09
CA VAL A 1046 -3.61 -16.43 -70.36
C VAL A 1046 -3.18 -17.57 -71.32
N PRO A 1047 -4.12 -18.36 -71.87
CA PRO A 1047 -3.83 -19.43 -72.83
C PRO A 1047 -3.08 -18.96 -74.08
N ALA A 1048 -2.24 -19.84 -74.64
CA ALA A 1048 -1.33 -19.53 -75.75
C ALA A 1048 -2.03 -18.98 -77.01
N ASP A 1049 -3.29 -19.30 -77.22
CA ASP A 1049 -4.06 -18.85 -78.39
C ASP A 1049 -4.46 -17.37 -78.30
N ILE A 1050 -4.63 -16.83 -77.08
CA ILE A 1050 -4.92 -15.40 -76.82
C ILE A 1050 -3.63 -14.57 -76.75
N GLN A 1051 -2.48 -15.22 -76.50
CA GLN A 1051 -1.17 -14.55 -76.42
C GLN A 1051 -0.79 -13.83 -77.72
N GLN A 1052 -1.25 -14.27 -78.88
CA GLN A 1052 -0.86 -13.64 -80.16
C GLN A 1052 -1.37 -12.21 -80.31
N TYR A 1053 -2.47 -11.83 -79.64
CA TYR A 1053 -3.06 -10.49 -79.79
C TYR A 1053 -2.62 -9.48 -78.72
N THR A 1054 -2.09 -9.90 -77.57
CA THR A 1054 -1.74 -9.01 -76.45
C THR A 1054 -0.25 -9.00 -76.05
N THR A 1055 0.57 -9.91 -76.57
CA THR A 1055 1.97 -10.08 -76.09
C THR A 1055 3.02 -9.13 -76.68
N ALA A 1056 2.73 -8.40 -77.76
CA ALA A 1056 3.70 -7.46 -78.32
C ALA A 1056 3.77 -6.15 -77.51
N ASP A 1057 2.63 -5.50 -77.29
CA ASP A 1057 2.60 -4.20 -76.60
C ASP A 1057 2.82 -4.30 -75.08
N CYS A 1058 2.40 -5.40 -74.44
CA CYS A 1058 2.56 -5.59 -73.00
C CYS A 1058 3.99 -5.97 -72.59
N ARG A 1059 4.74 -6.72 -73.43
CA ARG A 1059 6.14 -7.08 -73.12
C ARG A 1059 7.04 -5.86 -73.12
N ASP A 1060 6.87 -4.98 -74.09
CA ASP A 1060 7.72 -3.80 -74.23
C ASP A 1060 7.40 -2.75 -73.15
N THR A 1061 6.13 -2.54 -72.80
CA THR A 1061 5.77 -1.60 -71.72
C THR A 1061 6.05 -2.15 -70.32
N GLY A 1062 5.80 -3.44 -70.08
CA GLY A 1062 6.04 -4.11 -68.79
C GLY A 1062 7.53 -4.22 -68.45
N ALA A 1063 8.37 -4.60 -69.42
CA ALA A 1063 9.83 -4.63 -69.23
C ALA A 1063 10.41 -3.22 -69.03
N HIS A 1064 9.84 -2.20 -69.69
CA HIS A 1064 10.28 -0.82 -69.50
C HIS A 1064 9.91 -0.28 -68.11
N ALA A 1065 8.73 -0.64 -67.58
CA ALA A 1065 8.25 -0.23 -66.27
C ALA A 1065 9.00 -0.92 -65.12
N THR A 1066 9.28 -2.23 -65.24
CA THR A 1066 10.12 -2.94 -64.25
C THR A 1066 11.56 -2.44 -64.27
N HIS A 1067 12.12 -2.20 -65.45
CA HIS A 1067 13.43 -1.56 -65.57
C HIS A 1067 13.44 -0.15 -64.95
N LEU A 1068 12.39 0.66 -65.14
CA LEU A 1068 12.28 1.98 -64.50
C LEU A 1068 12.17 1.87 -62.97
N SER A 1069 11.39 0.91 -62.47
CA SER A 1069 11.26 0.62 -61.02
C SER A 1069 12.60 0.20 -60.40
N ASP A 1070 13.34 -0.68 -61.06
CA ASP A 1070 14.66 -1.14 -60.59
C ASP A 1070 15.71 -0.03 -60.66
N VAL A 1071 15.66 0.82 -61.70
CA VAL A 1071 16.48 2.02 -61.80
C VAL A 1071 16.12 3.00 -60.68
N ILE A 1072 14.84 3.23 -60.36
CA ILE A 1072 14.42 4.08 -59.24
C ILE A 1072 14.88 3.49 -57.90
N LYS A 1073 14.75 2.18 -57.68
CA LYS A 1073 15.21 1.52 -56.45
C LYS A 1073 16.72 1.59 -56.29
N ALA A 1074 17.47 1.35 -57.37
CA ALA A 1074 18.93 1.43 -57.37
C ALA A 1074 19.42 2.88 -57.18
N THR A 1075 18.73 3.85 -57.80
CA THR A 1075 19.02 5.28 -57.64
C THR A 1075 18.64 5.76 -56.24
N GLY A 1076 17.54 5.28 -55.68
CA GLY A 1076 17.12 5.51 -54.30
C GLY A 1076 18.10 4.92 -53.28
N HIS A 1077 18.58 3.69 -53.49
CA HIS A 1077 19.62 3.09 -52.65
C HIS A 1077 20.94 3.87 -52.74
N ARG A 1078 21.32 4.34 -53.93
CA ARG A 1078 22.47 5.24 -54.11
C ARG A 1078 22.24 6.58 -53.41
N MET A 1079 21.07 7.19 -53.53
CA MET A 1079 20.73 8.44 -52.83
C MET A 1079 20.79 8.27 -51.32
N MET A 1080 20.22 7.19 -50.77
CA MET A 1080 20.26 6.88 -49.34
C MET A 1080 21.68 6.58 -48.84
N ALA A 1081 22.53 5.92 -49.66
CA ALA A 1081 23.93 5.71 -49.33
C ALA A 1081 24.79 7.00 -49.40
N THR A 1082 24.36 7.98 -50.20
CA THR A 1082 25.07 9.28 -50.36
C THR A 1082 24.58 10.31 -49.33
N LEU A 1083 23.30 10.24 -48.95
CA LEU A 1083 22.67 11.02 -47.89
C LEU A 1083 22.90 10.34 -46.54
N ASN A 1084 24.15 10.30 -46.07
CA ASN A 1084 24.56 9.74 -44.78
C ASN A 1084 23.83 10.42 -43.58
N ILE A 1085 22.54 10.18 -43.44
CA ILE A 1085 21.63 10.65 -42.39
C ILE A 1085 21.65 9.55 -41.33
N LYS A 1086 22.69 9.57 -40.51
CA LYS A 1086 22.62 9.03 -39.16
C LYS A 1086 21.74 9.97 -38.34
N SER A 1087 20.43 9.74 -38.35
CA SER A 1087 19.44 10.11 -37.32
C SER A 1087 18.05 10.22 -37.95
N PHE A 1088 17.19 9.26 -37.66
CA PHE A 1088 15.84 9.46 -37.10
C PHE A 1088 15.20 8.07 -36.98
N THR A 1089 15.38 7.51 -35.78
CA THR A 1089 14.54 6.47 -35.16
C THR A 1089 13.12 6.97 -34.97
#